data_AF-A0A8H6QRX0-F1
#
_entry.id   AF-A0A8H6QRX0-F1
#
_cell.length_a   1.000
_cell.length_b   1.000
_cell.length_c   1.000
_cell.angle_alpha   90.00
_cell.angle_beta   90.00
_cell.angle_gamma   90.00
#
_symmetry.space_group_name_H-M   'P 1'
#
loop_
_entity.id
_entity.type
_entity.pdbx_description
1 polymer ?
#
loop_
_entity_poly.entity_id
_entity_poly.type
_entity_poly.pdbx_seq_one_letter_code
_entity_poly.pdbx_strand_id
1 'polypeptide(L)'
;MSASDRISRPTNPDGLVLEAWGQGLMLGCLLVMASVTFVNMKKHILLHKLILIELILAMPNGTFIFPKDPVYGWYQSVTAVGLNVSWSLHNVIAWMKNRPFMSRKVSLFYIGTVILAQPYWVLEIYANFAYFNNYNKIFLTTRPLEPIFRDPWWIFTTCSLFYTIKREYNFGIFELVSVSPRFGIMLASMCLSIAFMIVDTCSVLNVFSHSSLPTGIEPFWKLSFIFKCLCDTVILDDFKTALDRMRAYWFRKRNMGGEILLHTGEHHHQHHRMEGSDRRPTDEDVEALTGNGGDRRKSESLPKERLINFISNEFEHSKQMPSTSAAVRRQKSRPDETLVSIFDSSTTAGICLRVRFIKTLATPLANLPPQDPSTGCSGDHDSVQVADLIQLILLSVVEMPGRGLLRVLSGCTLLSLGAVTVVAQDRWPYMTLQTAPYEPPQIQITKSGTTDPGYLFVGPRGNRPAGTAALIYDEDGNLVYQGPEQVTANFRVQRLFNQDVVTFWAGNMTDLGFGYGSVHILDNTYREIYTVTLQGDFETPDDSVPDSYIDLHESHISARNTLLVTAYNVTQQSLTSIGGTPEDYMLDSLFYEIDIATNEVVHSWSALEHADQIALTDSKQGIDDDHGTHEQPWDAYHINSVELFDQGYLISMRHYWSGYYGEPGKGDFQLDQAGAFSWQHDMRIYNETETSMILSLFNNANTPSETVAPSTGLSYAVDLVNRTAKTLRTLSDSKDVIYSVSQGNYQQLSPSGHVVLGYGSIAKIKEFDANNKEVLTAQFGTDNEVASYRGYKCAWKATPFWAPSIVVRRVSRNSAQVFMSWNGATEYDNWAVMAADSLDSVSTTIVTTFKRTGFETSGTVRGLKTKYLQVVARQGDIPLGTSPIVSF
;
A
#
# COMPACT_ATOMS: atom_id res chain seq x y z
N MET A 1 60.79 -10.70 11.29
CA MET A 1 59.64 -10.86 12.23
C MET A 1 59.73 -12.23 12.84
N SER A 2 59.57 -12.35 14.17
CA SER A 2 59.42 -13.66 14.81
C SER A 2 58.18 -14.37 14.23
N ALA A 3 58.14 -15.71 14.21
CA ALA A 3 56.95 -16.45 13.78
C ALA A 3 55.69 -16.08 14.60
N SER A 4 55.87 -15.51 15.80
CA SER A 4 54.84 -14.99 16.69
C SER A 4 54.36 -13.56 16.39
N ASP A 5 55.00 -12.82 15.47
CA ASP A 5 54.62 -11.44 15.11
C ASP A 5 53.82 -11.34 13.80
N ARG A 6 53.69 -12.45 13.06
CA ARG A 6 52.99 -12.49 11.77
C ARG A 6 51.48 -12.59 12.01
N ILE A 7 50.74 -11.62 11.49
CA ILE A 7 49.28 -11.65 11.46
C ILE A 7 48.85 -12.69 10.43
N SER A 8 48.12 -13.71 10.90
CA SER A 8 47.49 -14.75 10.10
C SER A 8 46.15 -15.13 10.70
N ARG A 9 45.38 -15.97 9.98
CA ARG A 9 44.13 -16.54 10.47
C ARG A 9 44.32 -17.15 11.88
N PRO A 10 43.41 -16.91 12.85
CA PRO A 10 43.50 -17.52 14.17
C PRO A 10 43.68 -19.04 14.11
N THR A 11 44.71 -19.55 14.78
CA THR A 11 45.01 -20.99 14.86
C THR A 11 44.68 -21.59 16.23
N ASN A 12 44.55 -20.75 17.27
CA ASN A 12 44.06 -21.18 18.58
C ASN A 12 42.59 -21.63 18.45
N PRO A 13 42.22 -22.83 18.93
CA PRO A 13 40.85 -23.34 18.89
C PRO A 13 39.80 -22.37 19.44
N ASP A 14 40.04 -21.74 20.58
CA ASP A 14 39.08 -20.84 21.24
C ASP A 14 38.87 -19.57 20.41
N GLY A 15 39.97 -19.00 19.90
CA GLY A 15 39.92 -17.83 19.02
C GLY A 15 39.29 -18.14 17.66
N LEU A 16 39.53 -19.33 17.11
CA LEU A 16 38.95 -19.77 15.86
C LEU A 16 37.43 -20.00 15.99
N VAL A 17 36.99 -20.64 17.06
CA VAL A 17 35.56 -20.87 17.35
C VAL A 17 34.84 -19.54 17.56
N LEU A 18 35.41 -18.64 18.37
CA LEU A 18 34.81 -17.34 18.64
C LEU A 18 34.68 -16.48 17.38
N GLU A 19 35.72 -16.45 16.54
CA GLU A 19 35.68 -15.69 15.28
C GLU A 19 34.70 -16.31 14.27
N ALA A 20 34.70 -17.63 14.13
CA ALA A 20 33.78 -18.33 13.23
C ALA A 20 32.31 -18.16 13.66
N TRP A 21 32.03 -18.26 14.97
CA TRP A 21 30.71 -18.01 15.53
C TRP A 21 30.27 -16.56 15.28
N GLY A 22 31.13 -15.58 15.58
CA GLY A 22 30.82 -14.17 15.39
C GLY A 22 30.55 -13.82 13.92
N GLN A 23 31.33 -14.40 12.99
CA GLN A 23 31.13 -14.23 11.55
C GLN A 23 29.85 -14.88 11.04
N GLY A 24 29.56 -16.11 11.47
CA GLY A 24 28.33 -16.83 11.14
C GLY A 24 27.09 -16.12 11.66
N LEU A 25 27.13 -15.61 12.90
CA LEU A 25 26.05 -14.82 13.48
C LEU A 25 25.80 -13.55 12.67
N MET A 26 26.85 -12.79 12.36
CA MET A 26 26.73 -11.56 11.57
C MET A 26 26.14 -11.83 10.18
N LEU A 27 26.69 -12.80 9.44
CA LEU A 27 26.21 -13.13 8.10
C LEU A 27 24.76 -13.64 8.13
N GLY A 28 24.44 -14.54 9.06
CA GLY A 28 23.10 -15.09 9.21
C GLY A 28 22.05 -14.02 9.52
N CYS A 29 22.33 -13.14 10.48
CA CYS A 29 21.44 -12.04 10.82
C CYS A 29 21.26 -11.07 9.64
N LEU A 30 22.34 -10.68 8.95
CA LEU A 30 22.26 -9.77 7.80
C LEU A 30 21.46 -10.39 6.64
N LEU A 31 21.61 -11.70 6.40
CA LEU A 31 20.88 -12.41 5.35
C LEU A 31 19.37 -12.43 5.65
N VAL A 32 18.98 -12.77 6.89
CA VAL A 32 17.57 -12.74 7.29
C VAL A 32 16.99 -11.33 7.17
N MET A 33 17.71 -10.32 7.67
CA MET A 33 17.28 -8.92 7.56
C MET A 33 17.19 -8.44 6.11
N ALA A 34 18.08 -8.89 5.22
CA ALA A 34 18.04 -8.55 3.80
C ALA A 34 16.83 -9.19 3.11
N SER A 35 16.50 -10.45 3.44
CA SER A 35 15.29 -11.12 2.95
C SER A 35 14.03 -10.39 3.39
N VAL A 36 13.91 -10.04 4.68
CA VAL A 36 12.78 -9.25 5.20
C VAL A 36 12.70 -7.89 4.51
N THR A 37 13.83 -7.19 4.39
CA THR A 37 13.91 -5.89 3.70
C THR A 37 13.48 -5.99 2.24
N PHE A 38 13.86 -7.07 1.55
CA PHE A 38 13.51 -7.30 0.15
C PHE A 38 12.02 -7.60 -0.04
N VAL A 39 11.44 -8.45 0.81
CA VAL A 39 10.01 -8.78 0.79
C VAL A 39 9.15 -7.54 1.08
N ASN A 40 9.58 -6.68 2.01
CA ASN A 40 8.86 -5.46 2.39
C ASN A 40 9.27 -4.22 1.55
N MET A 41 10.03 -4.41 0.46
CA MET A 41 10.55 -3.30 -0.35
C MET A 41 9.48 -2.68 -1.24
N LYS A 42 9.14 -1.39 -1.01
CA LYS A 42 8.28 -0.61 -1.90
C LYS A 42 9.10 0.00 -3.05
N LYS A 43 8.68 -0.20 -4.31
CA LYS A 43 9.41 0.16 -5.55
C LYS A 43 9.89 1.62 -5.63
N HIS A 44 9.13 2.54 -5.01
CA HIS A 44 9.35 3.99 -5.08
C HIS A 44 10.13 4.58 -3.89
N ILE A 45 10.45 3.80 -2.86
CA ILE A 45 11.11 4.30 -1.64
C ILE A 45 12.62 4.11 -1.73
N LEU A 46 13.38 5.21 -1.80
CA LEU A 46 14.84 5.17 -1.82
C LEU A 46 15.42 4.57 -0.54
N LEU A 47 14.83 4.86 0.63
CA LEU A 47 15.30 4.38 1.93
C LEU A 47 15.40 2.85 2.01
N HIS A 48 14.43 2.10 1.46
CA HIS A 48 14.42 0.64 1.49
C HIS A 48 15.58 0.06 0.66
N LYS A 49 15.88 0.70 -0.48
CA LYS A 49 17.00 0.32 -1.34
C LYS A 49 18.34 0.57 -0.66
N LEU A 50 18.48 1.70 0.06
CA LEU A 50 19.70 2.01 0.80
C LEU A 50 19.93 1.03 1.96
N ILE A 51 18.88 0.67 2.71
CA ILE A 51 18.97 -0.35 3.78
C ILE A 51 19.38 -1.70 3.20
N LEU A 52 18.80 -2.12 2.07
CA LEU A 52 19.19 -3.38 1.42
C LEU A 52 20.66 -3.35 0.96
N ILE A 53 21.11 -2.23 0.38
CA ILE A 53 22.52 -2.05 -0.03
C ILE A 53 23.46 -2.09 1.18
N GLU A 54 23.11 -1.43 2.29
CA GLU A 54 23.88 -1.46 3.54
C GLU A 54 24.11 -2.89 4.02
N LEU A 55 23.05 -3.71 4.07
CA LEU A 55 23.11 -5.10 4.50
C LEU A 55 24.01 -5.93 3.57
N ILE A 56 23.81 -5.83 2.26
CA ILE A 56 24.55 -6.59 1.25
C ILE A 56 26.04 -6.24 1.27
N LEU A 57 26.39 -4.96 1.43
CA LEU A 57 27.79 -4.52 1.45
C LEU A 57 28.58 -5.06 2.64
N ALA A 58 27.92 -5.32 3.78
CA ALA A 58 28.57 -5.86 4.98
C ALA A 58 28.72 -7.39 4.98
N MET A 59 27.86 -8.12 4.28
CA MET A 59 27.83 -9.60 4.28
C MET A 59 29.19 -10.26 3.96
N PRO A 60 29.97 -9.81 2.94
CA PRO A 60 31.23 -10.46 2.60
C PRO A 60 32.27 -10.42 3.72
N ASN A 61 32.18 -9.47 4.67
CA ASN A 61 33.09 -9.44 5.81
C ASN A 61 32.76 -10.51 6.86
N GLY A 62 31.61 -11.20 6.75
CA GLY A 62 31.24 -12.35 7.58
C GLY A 62 31.82 -13.68 7.12
N THR A 63 32.76 -13.71 6.17
CA THR A 63 33.28 -14.97 5.58
C THR A 63 34.81 -15.04 5.55
N PHE A 64 35.54 -14.06 6.12
CA PHE A 64 37.01 -14.04 6.04
C PHE A 64 37.70 -15.11 6.90
N ILE A 65 36.98 -15.87 7.71
CA ILE A 65 37.54 -17.00 8.45
C ILE A 65 37.87 -18.20 7.55
N PHE A 66 37.25 -18.32 6.36
CA PHE A 66 37.44 -19.48 5.49
C PHE A 66 38.81 -19.51 4.79
N PRO A 67 39.31 -18.40 4.20
CA PRO A 67 40.60 -18.39 3.52
C PRO A 67 41.79 -18.71 4.45
N LYS A 68 42.79 -19.41 3.92
CA LYS A 68 44.08 -19.66 4.57
C LYS A 68 45.15 -18.73 3.97
N ASP A 69 46.31 -18.62 4.62
CA ASP A 69 47.46 -17.92 4.05
C ASP A 69 47.85 -18.54 2.68
N PRO A 70 48.26 -17.73 1.68
CA PRO A 70 48.50 -16.29 1.72
C PRO A 70 47.28 -15.40 1.40
N VAL A 71 46.10 -16.00 1.13
CA VAL A 71 44.91 -15.27 0.64
C VAL A 71 44.16 -14.54 1.78
N TYR A 72 44.32 -15.00 3.03
CA TYR A 72 43.64 -14.47 4.21
C TYR A 72 43.70 -12.93 4.31
N GLY A 73 44.91 -12.35 4.25
CA GLY A 73 45.10 -10.90 4.38
C GLY A 73 44.38 -10.11 3.28
N TRP A 74 44.50 -10.54 2.02
CA TRP A 74 43.82 -9.90 0.88
C TRP A 74 42.30 -9.98 0.99
N TYR A 75 41.76 -11.15 1.33
CA TYR A 75 40.31 -11.34 1.41
C TYR A 75 39.70 -10.55 2.56
N GLN A 76 40.33 -10.58 3.73
CA GLN A 76 39.88 -9.78 4.88
C GLN A 76 39.88 -8.28 4.53
N SER A 77 40.92 -7.77 3.86
CA SER A 77 41.02 -6.34 3.56
C SER A 77 40.05 -5.89 2.47
N VAL A 78 39.80 -6.70 1.44
CA VAL A 78 38.81 -6.38 0.39
C VAL A 78 37.40 -6.36 0.97
N THR A 79 37.05 -7.34 1.80
CA THR A 79 35.72 -7.42 2.41
C THR A 79 35.49 -6.32 3.46
N ALA A 80 36.55 -5.86 4.14
CA ALA A 80 36.49 -4.73 5.06
C ALA A 80 36.11 -3.40 4.36
N VAL A 81 36.41 -3.24 3.08
CA VAL A 81 35.96 -2.06 2.31
C VAL A 81 34.43 -2.02 2.25
N GLY A 82 33.78 -3.15 1.97
CA GLY A 82 32.32 -3.25 1.93
C GLY A 82 31.69 -2.91 3.30
N LEU A 83 32.27 -3.42 4.38
CA LEU A 83 31.86 -3.09 5.75
C LEU A 83 31.99 -1.59 6.06
N ASN A 84 33.10 -0.95 5.69
CA ASN A 84 33.30 0.48 5.92
C ASN A 84 32.31 1.36 5.13
N VAL A 85 32.00 0.96 3.89
CA VAL A 85 30.96 1.63 3.09
C VAL A 85 29.58 1.44 3.74
N SER A 86 29.29 0.24 4.25
CA SER A 86 28.08 -0.05 4.99
C SER A 86 27.94 0.85 6.24
N TRP A 87 28.98 1.00 7.06
CA TRP A 87 28.96 1.94 8.20
C TRP A 87 28.74 3.41 7.80
N SER A 88 29.35 3.84 6.71
CA SER A 88 29.10 5.19 6.19
C SER A 88 27.66 5.36 5.72
N LEU A 89 27.10 4.34 5.05
CA LEU A 89 25.73 4.33 4.57
C LEU A 89 24.71 4.30 5.71
N HIS A 90 24.97 3.51 6.77
CA HIS A 90 24.18 3.48 7.99
C HIS A 90 24.01 4.87 8.60
N ASN A 91 25.11 5.64 8.71
CA ASN A 91 25.06 7.01 9.25
C ASN A 91 24.22 7.96 8.38
N VAL A 92 24.17 7.74 7.06
CA VAL A 92 23.29 8.47 6.13
C VAL A 92 21.83 8.03 6.28
N ILE A 93 21.56 6.74 6.47
CA ILE A 93 20.22 6.21 6.72
C ILE A 93 19.66 6.77 8.03
N ALA A 94 20.45 6.74 9.10
CA ALA A 94 20.11 7.35 10.39
C ALA A 94 19.84 8.85 10.26
N TRP A 95 20.62 9.57 9.45
CA TRP A 95 20.35 10.98 9.14
C TRP A 95 19.01 11.17 8.44
N MET A 96 18.73 10.41 7.38
CA MET A 96 17.48 10.49 6.63
C MET A 96 16.27 10.26 7.54
N LYS A 97 16.37 9.29 8.45
CA LYS A 97 15.32 8.97 9.43
C LYS A 97 15.14 10.06 10.48
N ASN A 98 16.22 10.66 10.97
CA ASN A 98 16.17 11.67 12.03
C ASN A 98 15.97 13.10 11.50
N ARG A 99 16.16 13.34 10.20
CA ARG A 99 16.05 14.65 9.53
C ARG A 99 14.75 15.42 9.85
N PRO A 100 13.56 14.80 9.90
CA PRO A 100 12.32 15.51 10.20
C PRO A 100 12.28 16.13 11.61
N PHE A 101 13.03 15.57 12.56
CA PHE A 101 13.08 16.01 13.96
C PHE A 101 14.15 17.09 14.20
N MET A 102 15.01 17.36 13.22
CA MET A 102 16.13 18.31 13.32
C MET A 102 15.83 19.65 12.66
N SER A 103 16.36 20.74 13.23
CA SER A 103 16.40 22.02 12.53
C SER A 103 17.34 21.95 11.31
N ARG A 104 17.11 22.79 10.29
CA ARG A 104 17.94 22.82 9.06
C ARG A 104 19.44 23.00 9.36
N LYS A 105 19.78 23.77 10.39
CA LYS A 105 21.18 23.98 10.80
C LYS A 105 21.80 22.72 11.41
N VAL A 106 21.05 22.04 12.29
CA VAL A 106 21.49 20.78 12.93
C VAL A 106 21.60 19.66 11.91
N SER A 107 20.64 19.55 10.98
CA SER A 107 20.69 18.57 9.89
C SER A 107 21.91 18.77 8.97
N LEU A 108 22.24 20.01 8.61
CA LEU A 108 23.43 20.31 7.79
C LEU A 108 24.73 20.03 8.55
N PHE A 109 24.76 20.32 9.85
CA PHE A 109 25.90 19.98 10.70
C PHE A 109 26.10 18.46 10.83
N TYR A 110 25.01 17.70 11.00
CA TYR A 110 25.04 16.24 11.03
C TYR A 110 25.68 15.67 9.77
N ILE A 111 25.12 15.97 8.59
CA ILE A 111 25.65 15.39 7.34
C ILE A 111 27.04 15.94 6.99
N GLY A 112 27.32 17.20 7.33
CA GLY A 112 28.64 17.81 7.16
C GLY A 112 29.72 17.07 7.96
N THR A 113 29.42 16.66 9.19
CA THR A 113 30.36 15.87 10.01
C THR A 113 30.55 14.45 9.46
N VAL A 114 29.51 13.78 8.91
CA VAL A 114 29.66 12.47 8.24
C VAL A 114 30.61 12.57 7.04
N ILE A 115 30.52 13.65 6.25
CA ILE A 115 31.42 13.88 5.11
C ILE A 115 32.86 14.11 5.59
N LEU A 116 33.06 14.85 6.68
CA LEU A 116 34.38 15.10 7.26
C LEU A 116 35.05 13.83 7.83
N ALA A 117 34.30 12.75 8.07
CA ALA A 117 34.84 11.46 8.51
C ALA A 117 35.41 10.62 7.36
N GLN A 118 35.10 10.92 6.09
CA GLN A 118 35.53 10.11 4.95
C GLN A 118 37.07 9.99 4.79
N PRO A 119 37.88 11.04 5.02
CA PRO A 119 39.34 10.91 5.00
C PRO A 119 39.90 9.89 6.00
N TYR A 120 39.27 9.76 7.18
CA TYR A 120 39.63 8.74 8.16
C TYR A 120 39.37 7.33 7.60
N TRP A 121 38.20 7.09 7.00
CA TRP A 121 37.88 5.78 6.43
C TRP A 121 38.79 5.38 5.29
N VAL A 122 39.26 6.33 4.47
CA VAL A 122 40.27 6.07 3.43
C VAL A 122 41.61 5.65 4.06
N LEU A 123 42.04 6.35 5.12
CA LEU A 123 43.25 5.98 5.86
C LEU A 123 43.11 4.59 6.50
N GLU A 124 41.95 4.29 7.07
CA GLU A 124 41.67 3.04 7.77
C GLU A 124 41.64 1.84 6.81
N ILE A 125 41.10 1.99 5.60
CA ILE A 125 41.18 0.95 4.54
C ILE A 125 42.63 0.62 4.22
N TYR A 126 43.49 1.63 4.07
CA TYR A 126 44.92 1.42 3.83
C TYR A 126 45.61 0.78 5.05
N ALA A 127 45.33 1.28 6.25
CA ALA A 127 45.91 0.77 7.48
C ALA A 127 45.56 -0.71 7.71
N ASN A 128 44.29 -1.07 7.51
CA ASN A 128 43.79 -2.44 7.58
C ASN A 128 44.52 -3.35 6.57
N PHE A 129 44.59 -2.92 5.30
CA PHE A 129 45.33 -3.64 4.27
C PHE A 129 46.80 -3.87 4.64
N ALA A 130 47.49 -2.81 5.08
CA ALA A 130 48.89 -2.90 5.45
C ALA A 130 49.15 -3.79 6.68
N TYR A 131 48.21 -3.84 7.62
CA TYR A 131 48.30 -4.66 8.82
C TYR A 131 48.08 -6.15 8.55
N PHE A 132 46.97 -6.51 7.90
CA PHE A 132 46.64 -7.92 7.61
C PHE A 132 47.54 -8.55 6.54
N ASN A 133 48.23 -7.74 5.74
CA ASN A 133 49.26 -8.20 4.80
C ASN A 133 50.70 -8.05 5.34
N ASN A 134 50.87 -7.79 6.65
CA ASN A 134 52.17 -7.75 7.34
C ASN A 134 53.16 -6.70 6.80
N TYR A 135 52.69 -5.60 6.22
CA TYR A 135 53.53 -4.51 5.72
C TYR A 135 53.91 -3.50 6.80
N ASN A 136 52.95 -3.06 7.63
CA ASN A 136 53.19 -2.14 8.74
C ASN A 136 52.15 -2.34 9.86
N LYS A 137 52.41 -1.76 11.04
CA LYS A 137 51.50 -1.85 12.20
C LYS A 137 50.69 -0.56 12.43
N ILE A 138 50.48 0.27 11.39
CA ILE A 138 49.81 1.58 11.52
C ILE A 138 48.36 1.45 11.98
N PHE A 139 47.69 0.34 11.63
CA PHE A 139 46.34 0.01 12.09
C PHE A 139 46.21 0.01 13.61
N LEU A 140 47.23 -0.43 14.36
CA LEU A 140 47.20 -0.40 15.83
C LEU A 140 47.18 1.04 16.39
N THR A 141 47.66 2.01 15.61
CA THR A 141 47.66 3.43 16.00
C THR A 141 46.40 4.17 15.57
N THR A 142 45.76 3.76 14.47
CA THR A 142 44.53 4.40 13.96
C THR A 142 43.27 3.81 14.59
N ARG A 143 43.27 2.51 14.92
CA ARG A 143 42.13 1.80 15.51
C ARG A 143 41.51 2.44 16.75
N PRO A 144 42.26 3.02 17.72
CA PRO A 144 41.66 3.74 18.85
C PRO A 144 40.81 4.96 18.45
N LEU A 145 40.99 5.50 17.24
CA LEU A 145 40.20 6.62 16.72
C LEU A 145 38.91 6.14 16.04
N GLU A 146 38.77 4.85 15.73
CA GLU A 146 37.63 4.27 15.01
C GLU A 146 36.28 4.62 15.63
N PRO A 147 36.07 4.50 16.96
CA PRO A 147 34.77 4.84 17.56
C PRO A 147 34.36 6.29 17.33
N ILE A 148 35.32 7.22 17.25
CA ILE A 148 35.07 8.66 17.02
C ILE A 148 34.55 8.91 15.60
N PHE A 149 35.01 8.17 14.61
CA PHE A 149 34.63 8.33 13.20
C PHE A 149 33.52 7.36 12.75
N ARG A 150 33.08 6.47 13.63
CA ARG A 150 32.03 5.47 13.37
C ARG A 150 30.70 5.80 14.07
N ASP A 151 30.74 6.14 15.35
CA ASP A 151 29.58 6.02 16.24
C ASP A 151 28.85 7.30 16.71
N PRO A 152 29.41 8.53 16.68
CA PRO A 152 28.76 9.71 17.27
C PRO A 152 27.37 10.01 16.72
N TRP A 153 27.16 9.77 15.42
CA TRP A 153 25.90 10.01 14.73
C TRP A 153 24.78 9.09 15.21
N TRP A 154 25.11 7.83 15.50
CA TRP A 154 24.14 6.87 16.02
C TRP A 154 23.73 7.19 17.46
N ILE A 155 24.68 7.58 18.31
CA ILE A 155 24.40 8.07 19.67
C ILE A 155 23.48 9.29 19.60
N PHE A 156 23.83 10.26 18.76
CA PHE A 156 23.02 11.46 18.57
C PHE A 156 21.61 11.12 18.11
N THR A 157 21.46 10.26 17.11
CA THR A 157 20.16 9.84 16.56
C THR A 157 19.31 9.15 17.62
N THR A 158 19.92 8.27 18.42
CA THR A 158 19.24 7.58 19.53
C THR A 158 18.76 8.59 20.58
N CYS A 159 19.64 9.46 21.08
CA CYS A 159 19.28 10.48 22.07
C CYS A 159 18.21 11.47 21.53
N SER A 160 18.33 11.88 20.27
CA SER A 160 17.37 12.75 19.59
C SER A 160 15.97 12.15 19.55
N LEU A 161 15.86 10.86 19.24
CA LEU A 161 14.59 10.14 19.18
C LEU A 161 13.96 10.03 20.58
N PHE A 162 14.71 9.59 21.59
CA PHE A 162 14.24 9.52 22.98
C PHE A 162 13.80 10.88 23.53
N TYR A 163 14.57 11.94 23.24
CA TYR A 163 14.23 13.30 23.64
C TYR A 163 12.93 13.78 22.99
N THR A 164 12.75 13.51 21.70
CA THR A 164 11.54 13.89 20.95
C THR A 164 10.32 13.15 21.48
N ILE A 165 10.42 11.85 21.76
CA ILE A 165 9.34 11.05 22.35
C ILE A 165 8.92 11.62 23.69
N LYS A 166 9.88 11.89 24.59
CA LYS A 166 9.61 12.43 25.93
C LYS A 166 8.98 13.82 25.88
N ARG A 167 9.48 14.70 25.00
CA ARG A 167 9.03 16.10 24.93
C ARG A 167 7.67 16.26 24.25
N GLU A 168 7.42 15.56 23.15
CA GLU A 168 6.20 15.75 22.35
C GLU A 168 5.03 14.90 22.83
N TYR A 169 5.29 13.71 23.42
CA TYR A 169 4.25 12.73 23.73
C TYR A 169 4.09 12.42 25.23
N ASN A 170 4.97 12.89 26.12
CA ASN A 170 4.89 12.68 27.57
C ASN A 170 4.59 11.22 28.01
N PHE A 171 5.04 10.22 27.25
CA PHE A 171 4.83 8.81 27.54
C PHE A 171 5.94 8.22 28.40
N GLY A 172 5.57 7.28 29.28
CA GLY A 172 6.51 6.37 29.91
C GLY A 172 6.99 5.30 28.92
N ILE A 173 8.21 4.77 29.10
CA ILE A 173 8.77 3.74 28.20
C ILE A 173 7.91 2.45 28.22
N PHE A 174 7.35 2.07 29.36
CA PHE A 174 6.48 0.89 29.47
C PHE A 174 5.15 1.09 28.75
N GLU A 175 4.55 2.26 28.91
CA GLU A 175 3.31 2.66 28.23
C GLU A 175 3.50 2.73 26.71
N LEU A 176 4.68 3.17 26.27
CA LEU A 176 5.07 3.21 24.86
C LEU A 176 5.20 1.80 24.26
N VAL A 177 5.81 0.86 24.99
CA VAL A 177 5.98 -0.53 24.55
C VAL A 177 4.62 -1.24 24.50
N SER A 178 3.70 -0.97 25.43
CA SER A 178 2.36 -1.56 25.38
C SER A 178 1.52 -1.03 24.22
N VAL A 179 1.69 0.23 23.83
CA VAL A 179 0.94 0.85 22.72
C VAL A 179 1.53 0.45 21.37
N SER A 180 2.85 0.26 21.29
CA SER A 180 3.52 -0.21 20.08
C SER A 180 4.71 -1.13 20.41
N PRO A 181 4.48 -2.44 20.50
CA PRO A 181 5.54 -3.42 20.79
C PRO A 181 6.69 -3.36 19.78
N ARG A 182 6.40 -3.11 18.50
CA ARG A 182 7.40 -2.96 17.43
C ARG A 182 8.31 -1.75 17.66
N PHE A 183 7.73 -0.62 18.04
CA PHE A 183 8.49 0.57 18.43
C PHE A 183 9.34 0.31 19.69
N GLY A 184 8.81 -0.49 20.62
CA GLY A 184 9.55 -1.00 21.76
C GLY A 184 10.77 -1.83 21.39
N ILE A 185 10.63 -2.79 20.47
CA ILE A 185 11.73 -3.64 19.96
C ILE A 185 12.80 -2.79 19.27
N MET A 186 12.39 -1.80 18.48
CA MET A 186 13.30 -0.84 17.85
C MET A 186 14.11 -0.07 18.93
N LEU A 187 13.46 0.53 19.93
CA LEU A 187 14.14 1.26 20.99
C LEU A 187 15.07 0.35 21.83
N ALA A 188 14.64 -0.88 22.12
CA ALA A 188 15.45 -1.87 22.80
C ALA A 188 16.70 -2.22 21.98
N SER A 189 16.55 -2.41 20.67
CA SER A 189 17.66 -2.67 19.75
C SER A 189 18.63 -1.48 19.67
N MET A 190 18.12 -0.24 19.68
CA MET A 190 18.98 0.96 19.74
C MET A 190 19.81 0.99 21.03
N CYS A 191 19.18 0.75 22.19
CA CYS A 191 19.89 0.68 23.47
C CYS A 191 20.94 -0.44 23.51
N LEU A 192 20.58 -1.62 23.02
CA LEU A 192 21.46 -2.78 22.99
C LEU A 192 22.65 -2.57 22.06
N SER A 193 22.44 -1.91 20.92
CA SER A 193 23.53 -1.52 20.01
C SER A 193 24.54 -0.58 20.68
N ILE A 194 24.08 0.38 21.50
CA ILE A 194 24.93 1.32 22.24
C ILE A 194 25.67 0.58 23.36
N ALA A 195 25.02 -0.34 24.06
CA ALA A 195 25.67 -1.13 25.10
C ALA A 195 26.84 -1.94 24.53
N PHE A 196 26.62 -2.66 23.43
CA PHE A 196 27.69 -3.41 22.76
C PHE A 196 28.77 -2.52 22.17
N MET A 197 28.42 -1.34 21.66
CA MET A 197 29.36 -0.33 21.17
C MET A 197 30.26 0.23 22.28
N ILE A 198 29.73 0.44 23.49
CA ILE A 198 30.52 0.87 24.65
C ILE A 198 31.50 -0.24 25.06
N VAL A 199 31.02 -1.49 25.13
CA VAL A 199 31.86 -2.65 25.44
C VAL A 199 32.97 -2.80 24.39
N ASP A 200 32.64 -2.68 23.11
CA ASP A 200 33.59 -2.68 22.00
C ASP A 200 34.63 -1.56 22.14
N THR A 201 34.22 -0.32 22.43
CA THR A 201 35.11 0.82 22.62
C THR A 201 36.07 0.60 23.80
N CYS A 202 35.56 0.10 24.94
CA CYS A 202 36.38 -0.25 26.09
C CYS A 202 37.41 -1.33 25.75
N SER A 203 37.05 -2.28 24.89
CA SER A 203 37.94 -3.33 24.43
C SER A 203 39.02 -2.79 23.49
N VAL A 204 38.65 -1.96 22.51
CA VAL A 204 39.58 -1.28 21.59
C VAL A 204 40.56 -0.37 22.33
N LEU A 205 40.13 0.28 23.42
CA LEU A 205 40.98 1.14 24.26
C LEU A 205 41.82 0.36 25.30
N ASN A 206 41.78 -0.98 25.28
CA ASN A 206 42.48 -1.87 26.22
C ASN A 206 42.13 -1.63 27.70
N VAL A 207 40.87 -1.28 27.98
CA VAL A 207 40.37 -1.13 29.36
C VAL A 207 40.19 -2.49 30.03
N PHE A 208 39.84 -3.54 29.26
CA PHE A 208 39.79 -4.91 29.74
C PHE A 208 41.20 -5.54 29.72
N SER A 209 41.59 -6.21 30.81
CA SER A 209 42.89 -6.89 30.92
C SER A 209 43.11 -7.88 29.77
N HIS A 210 44.32 -7.91 29.20
CA HIS A 210 44.75 -8.79 28.09
C HIS A 210 44.49 -10.30 28.28
N SER A 211 44.17 -10.73 29.51
CA SER A 211 43.83 -12.11 29.87
C SER A 211 42.39 -12.53 29.50
N SER A 212 41.53 -11.60 29.09
CA SER A 212 40.08 -11.84 28.97
C SER A 212 39.59 -11.92 27.53
N LEU A 213 40.21 -11.20 26.59
CA LEU A 213 39.79 -11.08 25.19
C LEU A 213 41.01 -10.90 24.28
N PRO A 214 41.23 -11.77 23.26
CA PRO A 214 42.31 -11.59 22.30
C PRO A 214 42.06 -10.36 21.41
N THR A 215 43.02 -9.44 21.36
CA THR A 215 42.96 -8.22 20.52
C THR A 215 42.64 -8.57 19.05
N GLY A 216 41.47 -8.14 18.57
CA GLY A 216 41.03 -8.37 17.19
C GLY A 216 40.06 -9.54 16.97
N ILE A 217 39.72 -10.33 18.00
CA ILE A 217 38.75 -11.44 17.94
C ILE A 217 37.55 -11.13 18.85
N GLU A 218 37.06 -9.91 18.78
CA GLU A 218 35.99 -9.44 19.65
C GLU A 218 34.66 -9.43 18.88
N PRO A 219 33.60 -10.06 19.41
CA PRO A 219 32.30 -10.12 18.74
C PRO A 219 31.45 -8.87 18.96
N PHE A 220 31.87 -7.94 19.83
CA PHE A 220 31.02 -6.84 20.32
C PHE A 220 30.65 -5.84 19.23
N TRP A 221 31.58 -5.42 18.37
CA TRP A 221 31.23 -4.59 17.21
C TRP A 221 30.26 -5.29 16.25
N LYS A 222 30.38 -6.62 16.06
CA LYS A 222 29.47 -7.40 15.21
C LYS A 222 28.05 -7.36 15.77
N LEU A 223 27.91 -7.56 17.08
CA LEU A 223 26.62 -7.44 17.78
C LEU A 223 26.06 -6.02 17.70
N SER A 224 26.88 -5.00 17.96
CA SER A 224 26.46 -3.60 17.82
C SER A 224 25.95 -3.30 16.41
N PHE A 225 26.66 -3.77 15.38
CA PHE A 225 26.28 -3.59 13.99
C PHE A 225 24.99 -4.34 13.63
N ILE A 226 24.81 -5.59 14.09
CA ILE A 226 23.57 -6.35 13.89
C ILE A 226 22.37 -5.59 14.48
N PHE A 227 22.48 -5.07 15.72
CA PHE A 227 21.39 -4.34 16.34
C PHE A 227 21.12 -2.98 15.68
N LYS A 228 22.16 -2.31 15.15
CA LYS A 228 22.01 -1.10 14.32
C LYS A 228 21.18 -1.39 13.07
N CYS A 229 21.56 -2.41 12.30
CA CYS A 229 20.83 -2.81 11.10
C CYS A 229 19.41 -3.33 11.42
N LEU A 230 19.23 -4.02 12.56
CA LEU A 230 17.92 -4.51 13.00
C LEU A 230 16.96 -3.34 13.25
N CYS A 231 17.43 -2.25 13.88
CA CYS A 231 16.63 -1.04 14.01
C CYS A 231 16.18 -0.53 12.64
N ASP A 232 17.06 -0.62 11.64
CA ASP A 232 16.75 -0.12 10.32
C ASP A 232 15.73 -0.96 9.56
N THR A 233 15.83 -2.28 9.67
CA THR A 233 14.87 -3.23 9.08
C THR A 233 13.51 -3.19 9.77
N VAL A 234 13.46 -3.08 11.11
CA VAL A 234 12.19 -2.98 11.86
C VAL A 234 11.41 -1.70 11.51
N ILE A 235 12.11 -0.61 11.12
CA ILE A 235 11.49 0.67 10.72
C ILE A 235 10.83 0.61 9.33
N LEU A 236 11.13 -0.38 8.49
CA LEU A 236 10.50 -0.56 7.18
C LEU A 236 9.00 -0.89 7.28
N ASP A 237 8.59 -1.50 8.39
CA ASP A 237 7.20 -1.85 8.67
C ASP A 237 6.52 -0.72 9.46
N ASP A 238 5.87 0.15 8.68
CA ASP A 238 4.84 1.11 9.11
C ASP A 238 5.12 1.96 10.37
N PHE A 239 6.29 2.59 10.39
CA PHE A 239 6.67 3.62 11.38
C PHE A 239 5.63 4.75 11.50
N LYS A 240 4.92 5.06 10.40
CA LYS A 240 3.86 6.07 10.37
C LYS A 240 2.66 5.61 11.19
N THR A 241 2.18 4.39 10.99
CA THR A 241 1.09 3.81 11.79
C THR A 241 1.45 3.69 13.26
N ALA A 242 2.70 3.36 13.62
CA ALA A 242 3.14 3.36 15.02
C ALA A 242 3.08 4.78 15.65
N LEU A 243 3.51 5.81 14.91
CA LEU A 243 3.49 7.20 15.37
C LEU A 243 2.06 7.76 15.43
N ASP A 244 1.20 7.37 14.50
CA ASP A 244 -0.22 7.75 14.48
C ASP A 244 -1.00 7.06 15.62
N ARG A 245 -0.71 5.78 15.94
CA ARG A 245 -1.25 5.09 17.12
C ARG A 245 -0.82 5.75 18.43
N MET A 246 0.45 6.16 18.54
CA MET A 246 0.95 6.92 19.70
C MET A 246 0.26 8.28 19.83
N ARG A 247 0.05 8.98 18.71
CA ARG A 247 -0.64 10.27 18.69
C ARG A 247 -2.12 10.12 19.08
N ALA A 248 -2.81 9.10 18.59
CA ALA A 248 -4.19 8.79 18.95
C ALA A 248 -4.33 8.45 20.44
N TYR A 249 -3.43 7.63 20.99
CA TYR A 249 -3.39 7.32 22.42
C TYR A 249 -3.10 8.56 23.28
N TRP A 250 -2.22 9.46 22.83
CA TRP A 250 -1.92 10.71 23.53
C TRP A 250 -3.13 11.65 23.59
N PHE A 251 -3.86 11.79 22.48
CA PHE A 251 -5.11 12.58 22.46
C PHE A 251 -6.17 11.99 23.39
N ARG A 252 -6.35 10.65 23.40
CA ARG A 252 -7.26 9.97 24.33
C ARG A 252 -6.88 10.22 25.81
N LYS A 253 -5.60 10.10 26.17
CA LYS A 253 -5.11 10.35 27.53
C LYS A 253 -5.28 11.81 27.96
N ARG A 254 -5.13 12.76 27.04
CA ARG A 254 -5.32 14.19 27.30
C ARG A 254 -6.80 14.59 27.44
N ASN A 255 -7.71 13.86 26.78
CA ASN A 255 -9.16 14.03 26.96
C ASN A 255 -9.66 13.40 28.28
N MET A 256 -9.01 12.33 28.77
CA MET A 256 -9.33 11.74 30.09
C MET A 256 -8.67 12.48 31.28
N GLY A 257 -7.54 13.16 31.07
CA GLY A 257 -6.91 14.05 32.06
C GLY A 257 -7.45 15.46 31.93
N GLY A 258 -8.65 15.70 32.46
CA GLY A 258 -9.41 16.94 32.29
C GLY A 258 -8.61 18.24 32.48
N GLU A 259 -8.29 18.89 31.36
CA GLU A 259 -7.94 20.31 31.33
C GLU A 259 -8.29 20.90 29.95
N ILE A 260 -9.60 21.08 29.72
CA ILE A 260 -10.09 22.18 28.89
C ILE A 260 -11.00 23.01 29.78
N LEU A 261 -10.44 24.15 30.20
CA LEU A 261 -11.16 25.27 30.79
C LEU A 261 -12.33 25.64 29.86
N LEU A 262 -13.53 25.21 30.23
CA LEU A 262 -14.77 25.82 29.75
C LEU A 262 -14.83 27.23 30.34
N HIS A 263 -14.48 28.23 29.53
CA HIS A 263 -14.99 29.58 29.76
C HIS A 263 -16.42 29.61 29.20
N THR A 264 -17.33 28.94 29.91
CA THR A 264 -18.78 29.11 29.73
C THR A 264 -19.16 30.49 30.26
N GLY A 265 -19.40 31.42 29.35
CA GLY A 265 -20.28 32.56 29.61
C GLY A 265 -21.71 32.04 29.58
N GLU A 266 -22.32 31.94 30.76
CA GLU A 266 -23.75 31.70 30.94
C GLU A 266 -24.55 32.79 30.23
N HIS A 267 -25.54 32.41 29.41
CA HIS A 267 -26.77 33.18 29.31
C HIS A 267 -27.97 32.27 29.11
N HIS A 268 -28.82 32.26 30.13
CA HIS A 268 -30.17 31.72 30.16
C HIS A 268 -31.01 32.15 28.95
N HIS A 269 -31.60 31.19 28.24
CA HIS A 269 -32.74 31.43 27.37
C HIS A 269 -34.04 31.11 28.11
N GLN A 270 -34.82 32.15 28.38
CA GLN A 270 -36.22 32.04 28.76
C GLN A 270 -37.07 32.47 27.56
N HIS A 271 -38.08 31.66 27.25
CA HIS A 271 -39.10 31.84 26.22
C HIS A 271 -39.63 33.28 26.12
N HIS A 272 -39.77 33.82 24.91
CA HIS A 272 -41.03 34.46 24.48
C HIS A 272 -41.16 34.62 22.96
N ARG A 273 -42.42 34.50 22.56
CA ARG A 273 -43.09 34.44 21.25
C ARG A 273 -42.92 35.71 20.41
N MET A 274 -42.82 35.53 19.08
CA MET A 274 -42.83 36.61 18.08
C MET A 274 -44.19 37.33 18.01
N GLU A 275 -44.15 38.66 17.91
CA GLU A 275 -45.08 39.47 17.12
C GLU A 275 -44.32 40.67 16.53
N GLY A 276 -44.58 40.98 15.26
CA GLY A 276 -43.68 41.76 14.41
C GLY A 276 -43.88 43.28 14.42
N SER A 277 -42.96 43.98 13.75
CA SER A 277 -43.25 44.95 12.67
C SER A 277 -42.01 45.79 12.32
N ASP A 278 -41.81 45.93 11.01
CA ASP A 278 -41.27 47.08 10.27
C ASP A 278 -40.35 48.11 10.96
N ARG A 279 -39.10 48.19 10.48
CA ARG A 279 -38.50 49.35 9.77
C ARG A 279 -36.96 49.24 9.70
N ARG A 280 -36.39 49.44 8.50
CA ARG A 280 -35.04 50.03 8.29
C ARG A 280 -35.16 51.56 8.50
N PRO A 281 -34.12 52.36 8.83
CA PRO A 281 -32.78 52.28 8.22
C PRO A 281 -31.55 52.85 8.99
N THR A 282 -30.42 52.78 8.27
CA THR A 282 -29.25 53.70 8.19
C THR A 282 -28.07 53.65 9.17
N ASP A 283 -26.89 53.64 8.52
CA ASP A 283 -25.57 54.06 8.99
C ASP A 283 -25.60 55.51 9.49
N GLU A 284 -25.17 55.72 10.74
CA GLU A 284 -24.30 56.81 11.22
C GLU A 284 -24.33 56.81 12.76
N ASP A 285 -23.31 56.19 13.37
CA ASP A 285 -22.76 56.60 14.67
C ASP A 285 -21.26 56.22 14.69
N VAL A 286 -20.54 57.01 13.90
CA VAL A 286 -19.23 57.64 14.15
C VAL A 286 -18.44 57.15 15.39
N GLU A 287 -17.30 56.53 15.09
CA GLU A 287 -15.95 56.93 15.52
C GLU A 287 -15.78 57.51 16.95
N ALA A 288 -15.18 56.72 17.84
CA ALA A 288 -13.95 57.07 18.59
C ALA A 288 -13.71 56.07 19.73
N LEU A 289 -12.61 55.32 19.63
CA LEU A 289 -11.62 55.14 20.70
C LEU A 289 -10.45 54.34 20.12
N THR A 290 -9.56 55.06 19.45
CA THR A 290 -8.18 54.64 19.22
C THR A 290 -7.42 54.76 20.53
N GLY A 291 -6.77 53.67 20.95
CA GLY A 291 -5.99 53.61 22.19
C GLY A 291 -5.01 52.44 22.16
N ASN A 292 -3.79 52.75 21.73
CA ASN A 292 -2.64 51.89 21.50
C ASN A 292 -2.15 51.18 22.79
N GLY A 293 -1.76 49.91 22.69
CA GLY A 293 -1.10 49.18 23.79
C GLY A 293 -0.72 47.77 23.35
N GLY A 294 0.53 47.60 22.93
CA GLY A 294 1.01 46.34 22.36
C GLY A 294 1.18 45.20 23.36
N ASP A 295 0.95 43.98 22.88
CA ASP A 295 1.86 42.87 23.15
C ASP A 295 1.75 41.82 22.02
N ARG A 296 2.68 41.88 21.07
CA ARG A 296 2.85 40.84 20.03
C ARG A 296 3.54 39.64 20.67
N ARG A 297 2.78 38.72 21.27
CA ARG A 297 3.24 37.33 21.37
C ARG A 297 2.89 36.60 20.08
N LYS A 298 3.90 36.47 19.21
CA LYS A 298 3.95 35.43 18.18
C LYS A 298 3.73 34.08 18.87
N SER A 299 2.61 33.42 18.65
CA SER A 299 2.55 31.97 18.84
C SER A 299 3.34 31.36 17.68
N GLU A 300 4.57 30.93 17.95
CA GLU A 300 5.31 30.05 17.05
C GLU A 300 4.60 28.70 16.98
N SER A 301 3.57 28.60 16.13
CA SER A 301 3.03 27.33 15.68
C SER A 301 3.90 26.83 14.52
N LEU A 302 5.01 26.14 14.80
CA LEU A 302 5.74 25.30 13.83
C LEU A 302 6.80 24.45 14.56
N PRO A 303 6.46 23.19 14.90
CA PRO A 303 7.07 22.07 14.16
C PRO A 303 6.07 21.02 13.63
N LYS A 304 4.78 21.08 13.99
CA LYS A 304 3.80 20.00 13.75
C LYS A 304 3.35 19.85 12.29
N GLU A 305 3.29 20.94 11.51
CA GLU A 305 2.96 20.88 10.08
C GLU A 305 4.15 20.46 9.19
N ARG A 306 5.39 20.63 9.66
CA ARG A 306 6.59 20.23 8.88
C ARG A 306 6.80 18.72 8.83
N LEU A 307 6.33 17.98 9.84
CA LEU A 307 6.40 16.52 9.86
C LEU A 307 5.45 15.91 8.82
N ILE A 308 4.24 16.47 8.71
CA ILE A 308 3.21 16.04 7.74
C ILE A 308 3.61 16.46 6.32
N ASN A 309 4.06 17.71 6.14
CA ASN A 309 4.44 18.20 4.81
C ASN A 309 5.74 17.61 4.27
N PHE A 310 6.65 17.06 5.10
CA PHE A 310 7.88 16.43 4.59
C PHE A 310 7.68 14.96 4.22
N ILE A 311 6.89 14.19 4.98
CA ILE A 311 6.54 12.81 4.61
C ILE A 311 5.67 12.80 3.34
N SER A 312 4.84 13.83 3.14
CA SER A 312 4.12 14.02 1.87
C SER A 312 5.01 14.58 0.74
N ASN A 313 5.91 15.54 0.99
CA ASN A 313 6.65 16.21 -0.11
C ASN A 313 7.95 15.53 -0.56
N GLU A 314 8.63 14.70 0.23
CA GLU A 314 9.76 13.89 -0.31
C GLU A 314 9.30 12.64 -1.06
N PHE A 315 8.01 12.32 -0.98
CA PHE A 315 7.35 11.34 -1.84
C PHE A 315 6.78 11.95 -3.14
N GLU A 316 6.65 13.28 -3.24
CA GLU A 316 6.09 13.94 -4.43
C GLU A 316 7.06 14.84 -5.23
N HIS A 317 8.26 15.18 -4.75
CA HIS A 317 9.19 16.02 -5.51
C HIS A 317 10.12 15.25 -6.46
N SER A 318 9.53 14.71 -7.53
CA SER A 318 10.12 14.82 -8.87
C SER A 318 9.10 15.39 -9.85
N LYS A 319 8.65 16.64 -9.64
CA LYS A 319 8.14 17.53 -10.69
C LYS A 319 7.99 18.97 -10.16
N GLN A 320 8.63 19.89 -10.89
CA GLN A 320 8.49 21.35 -10.94
C GLN A 320 9.02 22.23 -9.80
N MET A 321 10.07 23.00 -10.13
CA MET A 321 10.50 24.24 -9.44
C MET A 321 9.70 25.45 -9.96
N PRO A 322 9.32 26.42 -9.11
CA PRO A 322 8.94 27.76 -9.54
C PRO A 322 10.16 28.71 -9.56
N SER A 323 10.30 29.51 -10.62
CA SER A 323 11.29 30.60 -10.71
C SER A 323 10.62 31.95 -10.52
N THR A 324 11.16 32.79 -9.62
CA THR A 324 10.96 34.25 -9.66
C THR A 324 12.29 34.94 -9.33
N SER A 325 12.59 35.96 -10.13
CA SER A 325 13.83 36.74 -10.14
C SER A 325 13.75 38.00 -9.29
N ALA A 326 14.89 38.48 -8.76
CA ALA A 326 15.31 39.90 -8.84
C ALA A 326 16.70 40.18 -8.21
N ALA A 327 17.40 41.16 -8.82
CA ALA A 327 18.45 42.06 -8.28
C ALA A 327 19.97 41.81 -8.59
N VAL A 328 20.38 42.17 -9.82
CA VAL A 328 21.23 43.32 -10.22
C VAL A 328 22.42 43.77 -9.32
N ARG A 329 23.70 43.56 -9.75
CA ARG A 329 24.68 44.53 -10.36
C ARG A 329 26.20 44.30 -10.05
N ARG A 330 27.00 44.38 -11.14
CA ARG A 330 28.36 44.99 -11.34
C ARG A 330 29.68 44.21 -11.05
N GLN A 331 30.18 43.52 -12.09
CA GLN A 331 31.34 43.85 -12.95
C GLN A 331 32.77 44.03 -12.35
N LYS A 332 33.70 43.08 -12.61
CA LYS A 332 35.00 43.32 -13.32
C LYS A 332 35.85 42.06 -13.58
N SER A 333 36.37 41.99 -14.83
CA SER A 333 37.60 41.36 -15.36
C SER A 333 37.88 39.84 -15.24
N ARG A 334 37.85 39.17 -16.41
CA ARG A 334 38.61 37.96 -16.83
C ARG A 334 39.93 38.40 -17.54
N PRO A 335 40.94 37.54 -17.85
CA PRO A 335 40.90 36.10 -18.21
C PRO A 335 41.90 35.25 -17.38
N ASP A 336 41.96 33.91 -17.37
CA ASP A 336 42.01 32.94 -18.46
C ASP A 336 41.57 31.53 -18.00
N GLU A 337 41.15 30.75 -19.00
CA GLU A 337 41.17 29.28 -19.14
C GLU A 337 40.26 28.35 -18.30
N THR A 338 39.46 27.62 -19.08
CA THR A 338 38.93 26.24 -18.91
C THR A 338 37.55 26.02 -18.27
N LEU A 339 36.62 25.60 -19.15
CA LEU A 339 35.41 24.78 -18.95
C LEU A 339 34.14 25.42 -18.37
N VAL A 340 33.26 25.83 -19.30
CA VAL A 340 31.82 25.94 -19.11
C VAL A 340 31.15 24.84 -19.94
N SER A 341 30.11 24.24 -19.35
CA SER A 341 29.04 23.45 -19.97
C SER A 341 29.44 21.99 -20.31
N ILE A 342 28.59 20.99 -20.14
CA ILE A 342 27.16 20.88 -20.42
C ILE A 342 26.55 19.83 -19.46
N PHE A 343 25.41 20.13 -18.84
CA PHE A 343 24.38 19.12 -18.57
C PHE A 343 23.10 19.61 -19.23
N ASP A 344 22.97 19.31 -20.52
CA ASP A 344 21.70 18.99 -21.14
C ASP A 344 21.96 18.20 -22.43
N SER A 345 21.73 16.89 -22.40
CA SER A 345 21.29 16.12 -23.57
C SER A 345 20.91 14.71 -23.13
N SER A 346 19.65 14.40 -23.34
CA SER A 346 18.97 13.14 -23.10
C SER A 346 19.32 12.04 -24.13
N THR A 347 19.30 10.78 -23.66
CA THR A 347 18.84 9.56 -24.37
C THR A 347 19.75 8.90 -25.43
N THR A 348 20.36 7.79 -24.99
CA THR A 348 20.56 6.49 -25.67
C THR A 348 21.30 6.45 -27.02
N ALA A 349 22.62 6.22 -26.95
CA ALA A 349 23.33 5.21 -27.75
C ALA A 349 24.82 5.11 -27.33
N GLY A 350 25.22 3.92 -26.89
CA GLY A 350 26.47 3.31 -27.34
C GLY A 350 27.79 3.64 -26.61
N ILE A 351 28.43 2.54 -26.18
CA ILE A 351 29.86 2.25 -26.28
C ILE A 351 30.72 2.53 -25.03
N CYS A 352 31.05 1.41 -24.39
CA CYS A 352 32.37 1.04 -23.87
C CYS A 352 33.14 2.06 -22.99
N LEU A 353 33.15 1.78 -21.69
CA LEU A 353 34.41 1.83 -20.95
C LEU A 353 34.68 0.48 -20.28
N ARG A 354 35.35 -0.34 -21.08
CA ARG A 354 36.19 -1.47 -20.67
C ARG A 354 36.87 -1.19 -19.34
N VAL A 355 36.70 -2.12 -18.40
CA VAL A 355 37.73 -2.86 -17.67
C VAL A 355 39.18 -2.41 -17.99
N ARG A 356 39.59 -1.24 -17.49
CA ARG A 356 40.99 -0.77 -17.59
C ARG A 356 41.57 -0.20 -16.30
N PHE A 357 40.83 -0.24 -15.20
CA PHE A 357 41.36 0.11 -13.88
C PHE A 357 41.85 -1.10 -13.06
N ILE A 358 41.39 -2.32 -13.38
CA ILE A 358 41.83 -3.55 -12.69
C ILE A 358 43.06 -4.20 -13.37
N LYS A 359 43.35 -3.85 -14.63
CA LYS A 359 44.52 -4.37 -15.37
C LYS A 359 45.86 -3.67 -15.09
N THR A 360 45.88 -2.68 -14.20
CA THR A 360 47.11 -1.91 -13.88
C THR A 360 47.75 -2.34 -12.55
N LEU A 361 47.16 -3.29 -11.81
CA LEU A 361 47.69 -3.77 -10.53
C LEU A 361 48.13 -5.25 -10.51
N ALA A 362 48.04 -5.94 -11.64
CA ALA A 362 48.71 -7.23 -11.88
C ALA A 362 49.24 -7.15 -13.32
N THR A 363 50.51 -6.89 -13.58
CA THR A 363 51.70 -7.73 -13.30
C THR A 363 52.98 -6.86 -13.33
N PRO A 364 54.10 -7.26 -12.68
CA PRO A 364 55.06 -8.08 -13.43
C PRO A 364 55.65 -9.25 -12.61
N LEU A 365 55.47 -10.46 -13.11
CA LEU A 365 56.29 -11.63 -12.84
C LEU A 365 56.79 -12.12 -14.20
N ALA A 366 57.88 -11.50 -14.64
CA ALA A 366 58.72 -12.00 -15.70
C ALA A 366 60.15 -11.56 -15.36
N ASN A 367 60.87 -12.43 -14.66
CA ASN A 367 62.32 -12.66 -14.71
C ASN A 367 62.81 -13.29 -13.41
N LEU A 368 62.94 -14.62 -13.39
CA LEU A 368 64.07 -15.32 -12.77
C LEU A 368 64.31 -16.66 -13.53
N PRO A 369 65.57 -16.99 -13.88
CA PRO A 369 65.97 -18.23 -14.57
C PRO A 369 66.30 -19.38 -13.57
N PRO A 370 66.61 -20.62 -14.04
CA PRO A 370 66.16 -21.89 -13.45
C PRO A 370 67.15 -22.56 -12.50
N GLN A 371 66.67 -23.52 -11.70
CA GLN A 371 67.47 -24.71 -11.36
C GLN A 371 66.64 -25.99 -11.43
N ASP A 372 67.29 -26.97 -12.08
CA ASP A 372 66.86 -28.29 -12.53
C ASP A 372 67.20 -29.35 -11.43
N PRO A 373 67.06 -30.67 -11.64
CA PRO A 373 66.08 -31.48 -10.91
C PRO A 373 66.72 -32.64 -10.12
N SER A 374 66.08 -33.12 -9.05
CA SER A 374 66.24 -34.54 -8.66
C SER A 374 65.09 -35.04 -7.77
N THR A 375 64.46 -36.13 -8.24
CA THR A 375 63.63 -37.13 -7.53
C THR A 375 62.31 -36.65 -6.91
N GLY A 376 61.11 -37.18 -7.15
CA GLY A 376 60.60 -38.29 -7.96
C GLY A 376 59.13 -38.56 -7.56
N CYS A 377 58.25 -38.76 -8.54
CA CYS A 377 56.92 -39.42 -8.52
C CYS A 377 55.80 -38.92 -7.55
N SER A 378 54.77 -38.23 -8.08
CA SER A 378 53.45 -38.79 -8.46
C SER A 378 52.28 -37.77 -8.37
N GLY A 379 51.64 -37.47 -9.51
CA GLY A 379 50.18 -37.25 -9.66
C GLY A 379 49.56 -35.85 -9.43
N ASP A 380 49.51 -35.02 -10.48
CA ASP A 380 48.56 -33.90 -10.72
C ASP A 380 47.15 -34.43 -11.10
N HIS A 381 45.98 -33.76 -11.09
CA HIS A 381 45.45 -32.38 -11.01
C HIS A 381 44.06 -32.49 -10.30
N ASP A 382 43.57 -31.54 -9.49
CA ASP A 382 42.71 -30.42 -9.93
C ASP A 382 42.55 -29.39 -8.81
N SER A 383 43.02 -28.16 -9.05
CA SER A 383 42.71 -26.99 -8.22
C SER A 383 42.14 -25.90 -9.11
N VAL A 384 40.81 -25.92 -9.31
CA VAL A 384 40.07 -24.83 -9.95
C VAL A 384 39.97 -23.65 -8.97
N GLN A 385 40.23 -22.46 -9.51
CA GLN A 385 40.58 -21.25 -8.80
C GLN A 385 39.36 -20.50 -8.26
N VAL A 386 39.51 -19.96 -7.05
CA VAL A 386 38.58 -19.04 -6.34
C VAL A 386 38.20 -17.78 -7.17
N ALA A 387 38.89 -17.52 -8.29
CA ALA A 387 38.54 -16.49 -9.25
C ALA A 387 37.19 -16.75 -9.95
N ASP A 388 36.83 -18.02 -10.20
CA ASP A 388 35.59 -18.37 -10.89
C ASP A 388 34.35 -18.16 -10.00
N LEU A 389 34.50 -18.28 -8.67
CA LEU A 389 33.41 -18.09 -7.71
C LEU A 389 33.03 -16.61 -7.53
N ILE A 390 34.01 -15.71 -7.63
CA ILE A 390 33.78 -14.24 -7.57
C ILE A 390 33.19 -13.74 -8.90
N GLN A 391 33.57 -14.36 -10.01
CA GLN A 391 33.01 -14.04 -11.32
C GLN A 391 31.57 -14.57 -11.48
N LEU A 392 31.21 -15.69 -10.83
CA LEU A 392 29.85 -16.23 -10.81
C LEU A 392 28.84 -15.36 -10.03
N ILE A 393 29.28 -14.69 -8.97
CA ILE A 393 28.43 -13.85 -8.10
C ILE A 393 28.26 -12.44 -8.69
N LEU A 394 29.25 -11.93 -9.43
CA LEU A 394 29.18 -10.61 -10.07
C LEU A 394 28.49 -10.62 -11.45
N LEU A 395 28.39 -11.77 -12.12
CA LEU A 395 27.68 -11.91 -13.40
C LEU A 395 26.18 -12.29 -13.26
N SER A 396 25.70 -12.56 -12.05
CA SER A 396 24.30 -13.00 -11.83
C SER A 396 23.29 -11.86 -11.60
N VAL A 397 23.70 -10.59 -11.68
CA VAL A 397 22.81 -9.44 -11.38
C VAL A 397 22.60 -8.49 -12.58
N VAL A 398 23.25 -8.70 -13.73
CA VAL A 398 23.08 -7.81 -14.89
C VAL A 398 22.96 -8.62 -16.18
N GLU A 399 21.78 -8.52 -16.79
CA GLU A 399 21.35 -9.07 -18.10
C GLU A 399 21.03 -10.58 -18.18
N MET A 400 19.74 -10.92 -18.33
CA MET A 400 19.27 -11.49 -19.60
C MET A 400 17.74 -11.51 -19.76
N PRO A 401 17.23 -11.17 -20.96
CA PRO A 401 15.89 -11.48 -21.43
C PRO A 401 15.82 -12.90 -22.03
N GLY A 402 14.66 -13.54 -21.92
CA GLY A 402 14.12 -14.46 -22.92
C GLY A 402 14.76 -15.85 -23.12
N ARG A 403 14.01 -16.88 -22.68
CA ARG A 403 13.92 -18.24 -23.24
C ARG A 403 15.18 -19.13 -23.27
N GLY A 404 15.16 -20.12 -22.39
CA GLY A 404 15.52 -21.50 -22.73
C GLY A 404 16.69 -22.08 -21.94
N LEU A 405 16.38 -22.86 -20.89
CA LEU A 405 16.98 -24.19 -20.69
C LEU A 405 16.24 -24.96 -19.57
N LEU A 406 15.02 -25.42 -19.90
CA LEU A 406 14.45 -26.61 -19.29
C LEU A 406 15.04 -27.80 -20.07
N ARG A 407 16.16 -28.37 -19.59
CA ARG A 407 16.68 -29.69 -20.02
C ARG A 407 17.86 -30.05 -19.12
N VAL A 408 17.83 -31.27 -18.59
CA VAL A 408 18.74 -31.87 -17.61
C VAL A 408 18.27 -31.69 -16.17
N LEU A 409 17.19 -32.39 -15.84
CA LEU A 409 17.02 -33.24 -14.64
C LEU A 409 15.72 -34.04 -14.85
N SER A 410 15.71 -34.89 -15.89
CA SER A 410 14.77 -36.00 -15.99
C SER A 410 15.49 -37.26 -15.51
N GLY A 411 15.01 -37.80 -14.40
CA GLY A 411 15.42 -39.10 -13.89
C GLY A 411 14.52 -39.49 -12.73
N CYS A 412 13.45 -40.23 -13.06
CA CYS A 412 12.51 -40.91 -12.15
C CYS A 412 11.36 -40.07 -11.58
N THR A 413 10.32 -39.87 -12.39
CA THR A 413 8.94 -40.33 -12.08
C THR A 413 8.07 -40.17 -13.33
N LEU A 414 8.10 -41.18 -14.20
CA LEU A 414 7.05 -41.45 -15.19
C LEU A 414 6.02 -42.34 -14.50
N LEU A 415 4.90 -41.77 -14.06
CA LEU A 415 3.59 -42.43 -13.93
C LEU A 415 2.53 -41.41 -13.46
N SER A 416 2.25 -40.42 -14.30
CA SER A 416 0.96 -39.71 -14.35
C SER A 416 0.86 -38.90 -15.65
N LEU A 417 0.71 -39.60 -16.78
CA LEU A 417 0.07 -39.01 -17.95
C LEU A 417 -1.44 -39.01 -17.68
N GLY A 418 -1.97 -37.86 -17.29
CA GLY A 418 -3.40 -37.65 -17.08
C GLY A 418 -3.67 -36.17 -16.82
N ALA A 419 -4.27 -35.50 -17.82
CA ALA A 419 -4.72 -34.11 -17.79
C ALA A 419 -3.63 -33.03 -17.65
N VAL A 420 -2.92 -32.76 -18.74
CA VAL A 420 -2.66 -31.34 -19.07
C VAL A 420 -4.04 -30.76 -19.39
N THR A 421 -4.69 -30.16 -18.41
CA THR A 421 -5.70 -29.16 -18.69
C THR A 421 -5.03 -28.14 -19.58
N VAL A 422 -5.41 -28.11 -20.85
CA VAL A 422 -5.27 -26.91 -21.66
C VAL A 422 -6.02 -25.85 -20.86
N VAL A 423 -5.31 -25.04 -20.06
CA VAL A 423 -5.87 -23.80 -19.56
C VAL A 423 -6.27 -23.06 -20.81
N ALA A 424 -7.57 -22.98 -21.07
CA ALA A 424 -8.08 -22.15 -22.13
C ALA A 424 -7.46 -20.78 -21.91
N GLN A 425 -6.68 -20.30 -22.87
CA GLN A 425 -6.14 -18.96 -22.80
C GLN A 425 -7.35 -18.04 -22.71
N ASP A 426 -7.55 -17.37 -21.56
CA ASP A 426 -8.66 -16.43 -21.41
C ASP A 426 -8.64 -15.45 -22.59
N ARG A 427 -9.74 -15.47 -23.34
CA ARG A 427 -9.92 -14.72 -24.59
C ARG A 427 -10.64 -13.41 -24.35
N TRP A 428 -11.00 -13.07 -23.12
CA TRP A 428 -11.69 -11.82 -22.86
C TRP A 428 -10.80 -10.65 -23.29
N PRO A 429 -11.31 -9.72 -24.10
CA PRO A 429 -10.51 -8.60 -24.57
C PRO A 429 -10.35 -7.54 -23.47
N TYR A 430 -9.16 -6.95 -23.38
CA TYR A 430 -8.83 -5.86 -22.47
C TYR A 430 -8.45 -4.61 -23.28
N MET A 431 -8.72 -3.43 -22.75
CA MET A 431 -8.35 -2.17 -23.39
C MET A 431 -6.84 -1.93 -23.25
N THR A 432 -6.24 -1.31 -24.26
CA THR A 432 -4.89 -0.74 -24.18
C THR A 432 -4.97 0.73 -24.52
N LEU A 433 -4.52 1.59 -23.61
CA LEU A 433 -4.63 3.04 -23.74
C LEU A 433 -3.24 3.64 -23.96
N GLN A 434 -3.17 4.75 -24.69
CA GLN A 434 -1.92 5.50 -24.87
C GLN A 434 -1.69 6.49 -23.73
N THR A 435 -2.77 7.08 -23.22
CA THR A 435 -2.78 8.16 -22.24
C THR A 435 -2.81 7.70 -20.79
N ALA A 436 -2.96 6.40 -20.55
CA ALA A 436 -2.96 5.79 -19.24
C ALA A 436 -2.34 4.38 -19.29
N PRO A 437 -1.67 3.90 -18.23
CA PRO A 437 -1.07 2.58 -18.17
C PRO A 437 -2.09 1.46 -17.86
N TYR A 438 -3.39 1.77 -17.97
CA TYR A 438 -4.46 0.89 -17.52
C TYR A 438 -4.80 -0.19 -18.55
N GLU A 439 -5.12 -1.38 -18.04
CA GLU A 439 -5.60 -2.52 -18.83
C GLU A 439 -6.95 -3.03 -18.28
N PRO A 440 -8.04 -2.25 -18.34
CA PRO A 440 -9.36 -2.69 -17.89
C PRO A 440 -10.01 -3.65 -18.91
N PRO A 441 -10.94 -4.53 -18.49
CA PRO A 441 -11.67 -5.37 -19.42
C PRO A 441 -12.50 -4.52 -20.39
N GLN A 442 -12.63 -4.98 -21.63
CA GLN A 442 -13.61 -4.42 -22.55
C GLN A 442 -14.99 -4.96 -22.18
N ILE A 443 -15.93 -4.07 -21.86
CA ILE A 443 -17.30 -4.47 -21.55
C ILE A 443 -18.07 -4.67 -22.85
N GLN A 444 -18.73 -5.83 -22.97
CA GLN A 444 -19.68 -6.10 -24.03
C GLN A 444 -21.07 -5.66 -23.57
N ILE A 445 -21.62 -4.64 -24.24
CA ILE A 445 -22.98 -4.15 -24.00
C ILE A 445 -23.93 -4.67 -25.05
N THR A 446 -25.06 -5.24 -24.61
CA THR A 446 -26.22 -5.53 -25.44
C THR A 446 -27.42 -4.75 -24.91
N LYS A 447 -28.03 -3.90 -25.74
CA LYS A 447 -29.27 -3.17 -25.43
C LYS A 447 -30.44 -3.78 -26.22
N SER A 448 -31.45 -4.27 -25.52
CA SER A 448 -32.65 -4.92 -26.09
C SER A 448 -33.94 -4.10 -25.86
N GLY A 449 -33.82 -2.97 -25.15
CA GLY A 449 -34.88 -2.00 -24.89
C GLY A 449 -34.34 -0.62 -24.49
N THR A 450 -35.23 0.22 -23.97
CA THR A 450 -34.84 1.52 -23.39
C THR A 450 -34.25 1.28 -22.00
N THR A 451 -33.12 1.93 -21.71
CA THR A 451 -32.42 1.84 -20.43
C THR A 451 -32.61 3.13 -19.62
N ASP A 452 -32.50 3.03 -18.30
CA ASP A 452 -32.47 4.18 -17.39
C ASP A 452 -31.10 4.87 -17.45
N PRO A 453 -30.98 6.21 -17.40
CA PRO A 453 -29.68 6.88 -17.51
C PRO A 453 -28.75 6.57 -16.31
N GLY A 454 -27.46 6.33 -16.58
CA GLY A 454 -26.46 6.19 -15.53
C GLY A 454 -25.18 5.53 -16.02
N TYR A 455 -24.20 5.41 -15.12
CA TYR A 455 -22.94 4.71 -15.35
C TYR A 455 -22.93 3.36 -14.62
N LEU A 456 -22.23 2.38 -15.18
CA LEU A 456 -22.04 1.05 -14.60
C LEU A 456 -20.81 1.07 -13.69
N PHE A 457 -20.97 0.57 -12.45
CA PHE A 457 -19.92 0.47 -11.44
C PHE A 457 -19.64 -1.01 -11.16
N VAL A 458 -18.39 -1.43 -11.36
CA VAL A 458 -17.91 -2.80 -11.15
C VAL A 458 -16.54 -2.81 -10.50
N GLY A 459 -16.26 -3.84 -9.70
CA GLY A 459 -14.94 -4.16 -9.15
C GLY A 459 -14.51 -5.55 -9.62
N PRO A 460 -14.13 -5.72 -10.90
CA PRO A 460 -13.81 -7.04 -11.42
C PRO A 460 -12.55 -7.59 -10.75
N ARG A 461 -12.57 -8.89 -10.46
CA ARG A 461 -11.42 -9.69 -10.03
C ARG A 461 -11.55 -11.08 -10.64
N GLY A 462 -10.45 -11.76 -10.90
CA GLY A 462 -10.51 -13.09 -11.48
C GLY A 462 -9.17 -13.65 -11.91
N ASN A 463 -9.23 -14.43 -12.98
CA ASN A 463 -8.12 -15.18 -13.59
C ASN A 463 -6.86 -14.36 -14.00
N ARG A 464 -6.90 -13.02 -14.00
CA ARG A 464 -5.77 -12.14 -14.33
C ARG A 464 -5.75 -10.90 -13.42
N PRO A 465 -4.56 -10.36 -13.09
CA PRO A 465 -4.46 -9.12 -12.31
C PRO A 465 -4.97 -7.88 -13.05
N ALA A 466 -4.84 -7.85 -14.38
CA ALA A 466 -5.25 -6.71 -15.21
C ALA A 466 -6.73 -6.37 -14.99
N GLY A 467 -7.01 -5.08 -14.83
CA GLY A 467 -8.37 -4.58 -14.61
C GLY A 467 -8.90 -4.76 -13.19
N THR A 468 -8.14 -5.37 -12.26
CA THR A 468 -8.54 -5.48 -10.85
C THR A 468 -8.48 -4.11 -10.17
N ALA A 469 -9.59 -3.39 -10.21
CA ALA A 469 -9.75 -2.03 -9.67
C ALA A 469 -11.25 -1.69 -9.57
N ALA A 470 -11.57 -0.58 -8.91
CA ALA A 470 -12.88 0.04 -9.02
C ALA A 470 -13.03 0.73 -10.39
N LEU A 471 -13.98 0.27 -11.22
CA LEU A 471 -14.15 0.73 -12.60
C LEU A 471 -15.55 1.30 -12.84
N ILE A 472 -15.61 2.46 -13.51
CA ILE A 472 -16.84 3.06 -14.01
C ILE A 472 -16.85 2.98 -15.53
N TYR A 473 -17.96 2.52 -16.11
CA TYR A 473 -18.20 2.51 -17.55
C TYR A 473 -19.47 3.28 -17.90
N ASP A 474 -19.50 3.85 -19.10
CA ASP A 474 -20.76 4.31 -19.69
C ASP A 474 -21.56 3.14 -20.28
N GLU A 475 -22.81 3.41 -20.67
CA GLU A 475 -23.69 2.40 -21.25
C GLU A 475 -23.31 1.97 -22.67
N ASP A 476 -22.25 2.52 -23.26
CA ASP A 476 -21.74 2.07 -24.55
C ASP A 476 -20.45 1.23 -24.39
N GLY A 477 -20.07 0.94 -23.15
CA GLY A 477 -18.94 0.08 -22.80
C GLY A 477 -17.59 0.82 -22.79
N ASN A 478 -17.58 2.15 -22.83
CA ASN A 478 -16.36 2.93 -22.69
C ASN A 478 -15.99 3.09 -21.22
N LEU A 479 -14.70 2.95 -20.91
CA LEU A 479 -14.19 3.33 -19.59
C LEU A 479 -14.51 4.81 -19.31
N VAL A 480 -14.87 5.12 -18.07
CA VAL A 480 -15.03 6.48 -17.56
C VAL A 480 -14.01 6.72 -16.46
N TYR A 481 -13.85 5.77 -15.54
CA TYR A 481 -12.92 5.86 -14.42
C TYR A 481 -12.28 4.50 -14.16
N GLN A 482 -10.98 4.50 -13.93
CA GLN A 482 -10.27 3.43 -13.25
C GLN A 482 -9.61 3.97 -11.98
N GLY A 483 -9.93 3.35 -10.85
CA GLY A 483 -9.28 3.58 -9.57
C GLY A 483 -7.94 2.85 -9.42
N PRO A 484 -7.36 2.88 -8.21
CA PRO A 484 -6.15 2.13 -7.90
C PRO A 484 -6.32 0.61 -8.14
N GLU A 485 -5.22 -0.06 -8.52
CA GLU A 485 -5.19 -1.50 -8.76
C GLU A 485 -5.26 -2.27 -7.42
N GLN A 486 -6.49 -2.58 -6.99
CA GLN A 486 -6.80 -3.31 -5.77
C GLN A 486 -8.09 -4.09 -5.96
N VAL A 487 -8.25 -5.18 -5.21
CA VAL A 487 -9.53 -5.87 -5.11
C VAL A 487 -10.51 -4.92 -4.43
N THR A 488 -11.67 -4.71 -5.06
CA THR A 488 -12.70 -3.81 -4.53
C THR A 488 -14.05 -4.50 -4.46
N ALA A 489 -14.84 -4.11 -3.46
CA ALA A 489 -16.21 -4.55 -3.28
C ALA A 489 -17.11 -3.33 -2.99
N ASN A 490 -18.41 -3.49 -3.22
CA ASN A 490 -19.42 -2.46 -2.94
C ASN A 490 -19.13 -1.09 -3.56
N PHE A 491 -18.50 -1.06 -4.74
CA PHE A 491 -18.20 0.17 -5.46
C PHE A 491 -19.48 0.79 -6.03
N ARG A 492 -19.94 1.90 -5.44
CA ARG A 492 -21.17 2.59 -5.84
C ARG A 492 -21.18 4.05 -5.41
N VAL A 493 -22.18 4.79 -5.88
CA VAL A 493 -22.52 6.11 -5.35
C VAL A 493 -23.46 5.94 -4.14
N GLN A 494 -23.15 6.66 -3.06
CA GLN A 494 -23.99 6.78 -1.86
C GLN A 494 -24.13 8.25 -1.46
N ARG A 495 -25.00 8.53 -0.48
CA ARG A 495 -25.29 9.89 -0.01
C ARG A 495 -24.69 10.09 1.38
N LEU A 496 -23.77 11.05 1.52
CA LEU A 496 -23.16 11.42 2.80
C LEU A 496 -23.33 12.92 3.04
N PHE A 497 -23.96 13.30 4.16
CA PHE A 497 -24.30 14.69 4.49
C PHE A 497 -25.01 15.42 3.33
N ASN A 498 -25.95 14.70 2.69
CA ASN A 498 -26.70 15.15 1.52
C ASN A 498 -25.86 15.43 0.26
N GLN A 499 -24.60 14.98 0.19
CA GLN A 499 -23.74 15.03 -0.99
C GLN A 499 -23.52 13.64 -1.59
N ASP A 500 -23.52 13.54 -2.91
CA ASP A 500 -23.15 12.30 -3.58
C ASP A 500 -21.65 12.04 -3.42
N VAL A 501 -21.34 10.84 -2.93
CA VAL A 501 -19.97 10.35 -2.73
C VAL A 501 -19.84 8.99 -3.37
N VAL A 502 -18.63 8.66 -3.81
CA VAL A 502 -18.29 7.32 -4.25
C VAL A 502 -17.71 6.56 -3.08
N THR A 503 -18.16 5.33 -2.87
CA THR A 503 -17.68 4.46 -1.80
C THR A 503 -17.22 3.13 -2.37
N PHE A 504 -16.18 2.54 -1.80
CA PHE A 504 -15.81 1.14 -2.04
C PHE A 504 -15.03 0.58 -0.86
N TRP A 505 -15.19 -0.71 -0.62
CA TRP A 505 -14.25 -1.48 0.18
C TRP A 505 -13.03 -1.84 -0.68
N ALA A 506 -11.83 -1.78 -0.09
CA ALA A 506 -10.60 -2.30 -0.70
C ALA A 506 -9.79 -3.08 0.34
N GLY A 507 -9.27 -4.24 -0.05
CA GLY A 507 -8.57 -5.12 0.88
C GLY A 507 -8.21 -6.47 0.28
N ASN A 508 -7.88 -7.41 1.16
CA ASN A 508 -7.60 -8.79 0.81
C ASN A 508 -8.82 -9.68 1.03
N MET A 509 -9.19 -10.47 0.03
CA MET A 509 -10.25 -11.46 0.13
C MET A 509 -9.61 -12.82 0.44
N THR A 510 -10.11 -13.49 1.47
CA THR A 510 -9.67 -14.83 1.88
C THR A 510 -10.37 -15.91 1.06
N ASP A 511 -9.78 -17.11 1.04
CA ASP A 511 -10.41 -18.29 0.43
C ASP A 511 -11.63 -18.80 1.22
N LEU A 512 -11.83 -18.31 2.45
CA LEU A 512 -12.97 -18.64 3.33
C LEU A 512 -14.23 -17.82 3.02
N GLY A 513 -14.18 -16.95 2.00
CA GLY A 513 -15.35 -16.21 1.52
C GLY A 513 -15.56 -14.84 2.17
N PHE A 514 -14.73 -14.44 3.13
CA PHE A 514 -14.72 -13.10 3.74
C PHE A 514 -13.35 -12.40 3.52
N GLY A 515 -13.16 -11.17 4.02
CA GLY A 515 -11.94 -10.41 3.78
C GLY A 515 -11.54 -9.46 4.89
N TYR A 516 -10.38 -8.83 4.72
CA TYR A 516 -9.87 -7.78 5.59
C TYR A 516 -9.49 -6.56 4.76
N GLY A 517 -10.09 -5.42 5.03
CA GLY A 517 -9.90 -4.21 4.24
C GLY A 517 -10.46 -2.97 4.90
N SER A 518 -10.47 -1.88 4.15
CA SER A 518 -10.95 -0.57 4.59
C SER A 518 -11.99 -0.05 3.61
N VAL A 519 -12.89 0.82 4.08
CA VAL A 519 -13.87 1.48 3.22
C VAL A 519 -13.40 2.90 2.90
N HIS A 520 -13.25 3.18 1.61
CA HIS A 520 -12.80 4.46 1.08
C HIS A 520 -14.01 5.27 0.59
N ILE A 521 -14.04 6.56 0.94
CA ILE A 521 -15.10 7.49 0.55
C ILE A 521 -14.48 8.67 -0.20
N LEU A 522 -14.88 8.84 -1.45
CA LEU A 522 -14.39 9.87 -2.36
C LEU A 522 -15.48 10.90 -2.67
N ASP A 523 -15.09 12.17 -2.75
CA ASP A 523 -15.96 13.22 -3.27
C ASP A 523 -16.08 13.18 -4.81
N ASN A 524 -16.85 14.11 -5.37
CA ASN A 524 -17.05 14.23 -6.82
C ASN A 524 -15.83 14.76 -7.60
N THR A 525 -14.71 15.01 -6.93
CA THR A 525 -13.41 15.28 -7.54
C THR A 525 -12.48 14.08 -7.45
N TYR A 526 -12.96 12.96 -6.91
CA TYR A 526 -12.20 11.75 -6.56
C TYR A 526 -11.13 11.98 -5.49
N ARG A 527 -11.27 13.01 -4.65
CA ARG A 527 -10.45 13.14 -3.45
C ARG A 527 -11.03 12.24 -2.36
N GLU A 528 -10.16 11.47 -1.74
CA GLU A 528 -10.52 10.72 -0.54
C GLU A 528 -10.80 11.69 0.59
N ILE A 529 -12.03 11.68 1.09
CA ILE A 529 -12.49 12.53 2.18
C ILE A 529 -12.56 11.76 3.50
N TYR A 530 -12.78 10.45 3.45
CA TYR A 530 -12.73 9.55 4.60
C TYR A 530 -12.21 8.17 4.21
N THR A 531 -11.49 7.55 5.13
CA THR A 531 -11.14 6.12 5.09
C THR A 531 -11.56 5.53 6.42
N VAL A 532 -12.52 4.61 6.37
CA VAL A 532 -13.12 3.98 7.55
C VAL A 532 -12.47 2.62 7.78
N THR A 533 -12.03 2.38 9.00
CA THR A 533 -11.35 1.15 9.42
C THR A 533 -11.94 0.61 10.71
N LEU A 534 -11.85 -0.70 10.91
CA LEU A 534 -12.22 -1.37 12.15
C LEU A 534 -10.96 -1.93 12.80
N GLN A 535 -10.69 -1.53 14.03
CA GLN A 535 -9.62 -2.09 14.87
C GLN A 535 -10.26 -2.80 16.06
N GLY A 536 -9.60 -3.83 16.56
CA GLY A 536 -10.03 -4.54 17.75
C GLY A 536 -9.18 -5.77 18.00
N ASP A 537 -9.52 -6.51 19.04
CA ASP A 537 -8.90 -7.79 19.37
C ASP A 537 -9.71 -8.90 18.68
N PHE A 538 -9.40 -9.14 17.40
CA PHE A 538 -10.00 -10.20 16.59
C PHE A 538 -9.00 -11.34 16.42
N GLU A 539 -9.48 -12.58 16.56
CA GLU A 539 -8.78 -13.77 16.13
C GLU A 539 -9.06 -14.01 14.65
N THR A 540 -8.00 -14.32 13.91
CA THR A 540 -8.05 -14.56 12.46
C THR A 540 -7.58 -15.98 12.16
N PRO A 541 -8.08 -16.65 11.11
CA PRO A 541 -7.72 -18.03 10.83
C PRO A 541 -6.21 -18.27 10.62
N ASP A 542 -5.46 -17.24 10.20
CA ASP A 542 -4.03 -17.28 9.92
C ASP A 542 -3.16 -16.52 10.95
N ASP A 543 -3.73 -16.18 12.11
CA ASP A 543 -3.09 -15.36 13.16
C ASP A 543 -2.55 -14.00 12.67
N SER A 544 -3.04 -13.51 11.53
CA SER A 544 -2.66 -12.21 10.99
C SER A 544 -3.31 -11.05 11.74
N VAL A 545 -2.62 -9.92 11.77
CA VAL A 545 -3.17 -8.67 12.33
C VAL A 545 -3.31 -7.67 11.17
N PRO A 546 -4.44 -7.71 10.43
CA PRO A 546 -4.67 -6.80 9.31
C PRO A 546 -4.77 -5.35 9.77
N ASP A 547 -4.52 -4.42 8.84
CA ASP A 547 -4.67 -2.98 9.11
C ASP A 547 -6.12 -2.57 9.40
N SER A 548 -7.09 -3.40 9.04
CA SER A 548 -8.51 -3.21 9.34
C SER A 548 -9.27 -4.53 9.23
N TYR A 549 -10.14 -4.80 10.18
CA TYR A 549 -10.98 -6.01 10.27
C TYR A 549 -12.33 -5.86 9.55
N ILE A 550 -12.54 -4.76 8.80
CA ILE A 550 -13.76 -4.62 8.00
C ILE A 550 -13.74 -5.65 6.88
N ASP A 551 -14.77 -6.47 6.87
CA ASP A 551 -15.04 -7.46 5.85
C ASP A 551 -15.66 -6.81 4.59
N LEU A 552 -15.57 -7.52 3.45
CA LEU A 552 -15.99 -7.02 2.15
C LEU A 552 -17.51 -6.98 1.94
N HIS A 553 -18.32 -7.64 2.78
CA HIS A 553 -19.71 -7.88 2.45
C HIS A 553 -20.59 -6.63 2.52
N GLU A 554 -20.33 -5.74 3.49
CA GLU A 554 -21.12 -4.52 3.65
C GLU A 554 -20.28 -3.26 3.84
N SER A 555 -20.70 -2.19 3.18
CA SER A 555 -20.18 -0.84 3.36
C SER A 555 -21.28 0.18 3.01
N HIS A 556 -22.38 0.15 3.76
CA HIS A 556 -23.57 0.95 3.48
C HIS A 556 -23.62 2.21 4.35
N ILE A 557 -23.75 3.38 3.72
CA ILE A 557 -23.96 4.64 4.44
C ILE A 557 -25.43 4.75 4.81
N SER A 558 -25.72 4.77 6.10
CA SER A 558 -27.08 4.87 6.62
C SER A 558 -27.63 6.30 6.50
N ALA A 559 -28.94 6.44 6.69
CA ALA A 559 -29.59 7.75 6.79
C ALA A 559 -29.06 8.61 7.97
N ARG A 560 -28.36 8.01 8.94
CA ARG A 560 -27.71 8.69 10.07
C ARG A 560 -26.34 9.27 9.71
N ASN A 561 -25.85 9.09 8.48
CA ASN A 561 -24.49 9.44 8.03
C ASN A 561 -23.37 8.65 8.74
N THR A 562 -23.72 7.45 9.20
CA THR A 562 -22.80 6.43 9.72
C THR A 562 -22.60 5.35 8.67
N LEU A 563 -21.56 4.52 8.84
CA LEU A 563 -21.26 3.41 7.95
C LEU A 563 -21.59 2.08 8.65
N LEU A 564 -22.46 1.28 8.03
CA LEU A 564 -22.67 -0.12 8.39
C LEU A 564 -21.64 -0.99 7.67
N VAL A 565 -20.92 -1.80 8.45
CA VAL A 565 -19.87 -2.70 7.97
C VAL A 565 -19.99 -4.07 8.63
N THR A 566 -19.57 -5.11 7.93
CA THR A 566 -19.46 -6.47 8.47
C THR A 566 -18.04 -6.76 8.95
N ALA A 567 -17.90 -7.75 9.82
CA ALA A 567 -16.62 -8.30 10.25
C ALA A 567 -16.79 -9.77 10.68
N TYR A 568 -15.68 -10.48 10.80
CA TYR A 568 -15.65 -11.86 11.28
C TYR A 568 -14.60 -12.02 12.37
N ASN A 569 -14.95 -12.80 13.39
CA ASN A 569 -14.03 -13.19 14.44
C ASN A 569 -13.99 -14.72 14.52
N VAL A 570 -12.79 -15.30 14.52
CA VAL A 570 -12.63 -16.73 14.85
C VAL A 570 -12.96 -16.91 16.32
N THR A 571 -13.79 -17.89 16.65
CA THR A 571 -14.24 -18.12 18.03
C THR A 571 -14.35 -19.61 18.30
N GLN A 572 -13.71 -20.07 19.37
CA GLN A 572 -13.89 -21.44 19.84
C GLN A 572 -15.31 -21.60 20.40
N GLN A 573 -16.08 -22.55 19.85
CA GLN A 573 -17.46 -22.77 20.21
C GLN A 573 -17.81 -24.25 20.05
N SER A 574 -18.54 -24.81 21.02
CA SER A 574 -18.97 -26.21 20.94
C SER A 574 -19.94 -26.44 19.77
N LEU A 575 -19.52 -27.24 18.78
CA LEU A 575 -20.33 -27.60 17.61
C LEU A 575 -21.00 -28.98 17.74
N THR A 576 -21.01 -29.56 18.93
CA THR A 576 -21.60 -30.90 19.18
C THR A 576 -23.08 -31.01 18.78
N SER A 577 -23.84 -29.92 18.81
CA SER A 577 -25.27 -29.91 18.44
C SER A 577 -25.52 -30.23 16.96
N ILE A 578 -24.50 -30.08 16.12
CA ILE A 578 -24.56 -30.29 14.67
C ILE A 578 -23.60 -31.39 14.19
N GLY A 579 -22.98 -32.14 15.12
CA GLY A 579 -22.09 -33.26 14.81
C GLY A 579 -20.59 -32.98 14.92
N GLY A 580 -20.18 -31.75 15.29
CA GLY A 580 -18.78 -31.41 15.58
C GLY A 580 -18.34 -31.78 17.00
N THR A 581 -17.25 -31.18 17.46
CA THR A 581 -16.63 -31.39 18.77
C THR A 581 -16.79 -30.17 19.70
N PRO A 582 -16.60 -30.34 21.03
CA PRO A 582 -16.62 -29.22 21.98
C PRO A 582 -15.48 -28.21 21.79
N GLU A 583 -14.37 -28.63 21.17
CA GLU A 583 -13.16 -27.84 21.00
C GLU A 583 -13.06 -27.14 19.64
N ASP A 584 -14.06 -27.32 18.76
CA ASP A 584 -14.09 -26.74 17.42
C ASP A 584 -14.20 -25.20 17.42
N TYR A 585 -13.91 -24.61 16.27
CA TYR A 585 -13.95 -23.18 15.99
C TYR A 585 -15.00 -22.85 14.95
N MET A 586 -15.60 -21.68 15.09
CA MET A 586 -16.52 -21.12 14.12
C MET A 586 -16.23 -19.64 13.87
N LEU A 587 -16.81 -19.12 12.80
CA LEU A 587 -16.80 -17.69 12.49
C LEU A 587 -18.00 -17.02 13.17
N ASP A 588 -17.73 -16.18 14.17
CA ASP A 588 -18.73 -15.24 14.66
C ASP A 588 -18.95 -14.16 13.59
N SER A 589 -20.16 -14.10 13.06
CA SER A 589 -20.56 -13.09 12.09
C SER A 589 -20.97 -11.82 12.82
N LEU A 590 -20.26 -10.73 12.56
CA LEU A 590 -20.42 -9.46 13.25
C LEU A 590 -20.84 -8.36 12.28
N PHE A 591 -21.51 -7.33 12.81
CA PHE A 591 -21.58 -6.04 12.13
C PHE A 591 -21.38 -4.88 13.09
N TYR A 592 -20.95 -3.75 12.54
CA TYR A 592 -20.67 -2.53 13.25
C TYR A 592 -21.32 -1.34 12.54
N GLU A 593 -21.83 -0.39 13.32
CA GLU A 593 -22.13 0.96 12.85
C GLU A 593 -21.00 1.87 13.31
N ILE A 594 -20.34 2.55 12.36
CA ILE A 594 -19.19 3.41 12.61
C ILE A 594 -19.53 4.85 12.22
N ASP A 595 -19.26 5.80 13.11
CA ASP A 595 -19.30 7.21 12.76
C ASP A 595 -18.18 7.54 11.77
N ILE A 596 -18.55 7.99 10.56
CA ILE A 596 -17.60 8.17 9.45
C ILE A 596 -16.58 9.27 9.75
N ALA A 597 -16.97 10.33 10.48
CA ALA A 597 -16.13 11.49 10.71
C ALA A 597 -15.05 11.24 11.77
N THR A 598 -15.39 10.48 12.80
CA THR A 598 -14.52 10.19 13.95
C THR A 598 -13.88 8.79 13.89
N ASN A 599 -14.42 7.90 13.04
CA ASN A 599 -14.08 6.49 12.99
C ASN A 599 -14.34 5.75 14.32
N GLU A 600 -15.29 6.25 15.12
CA GLU A 600 -15.72 5.61 16.37
C GLU A 600 -16.85 4.61 16.10
N VAL A 601 -16.75 3.42 16.71
CA VAL A 601 -17.83 2.44 16.72
C VAL A 601 -18.96 2.96 17.60
N VAL A 602 -20.14 3.16 17.01
CA VAL A 602 -21.35 3.61 17.72
C VAL A 602 -22.33 2.47 18.01
N HIS A 603 -22.21 1.36 17.26
CA HIS A 603 -22.94 0.12 17.52
C HIS A 603 -22.11 -1.09 17.09
N SER A 604 -22.27 -2.20 17.81
CA SER A 604 -21.69 -3.50 17.49
C SER A 604 -22.73 -4.58 17.76
N TRP A 605 -22.72 -5.63 16.95
CA TRP A 605 -23.63 -6.75 17.09
C TRP A 605 -22.92 -8.06 16.71
N SER A 606 -23.13 -9.10 17.51
CA SER A 606 -22.58 -10.46 17.33
C SER A 606 -23.70 -11.47 17.18
N ALA A 607 -23.53 -12.42 16.25
CA ALA A 607 -24.46 -13.52 16.08
C ALA A 607 -24.41 -14.48 17.28
N LEU A 608 -23.22 -14.72 17.84
CA LEU A 608 -23.04 -15.59 18.99
C LEU A 608 -23.67 -15.06 20.28
N GLU A 609 -23.74 -13.74 20.47
CA GLU A 609 -24.48 -13.14 21.59
C GLU A 609 -25.99 -13.44 21.54
N HIS A 610 -26.49 -13.94 20.41
CA HIS A 610 -27.89 -14.29 20.16
C HIS A 610 -28.07 -15.78 19.81
N ALA A 611 -27.10 -16.64 20.16
CA ALA A 611 -27.11 -18.06 19.81
C ALA A 611 -28.29 -18.84 20.43
N ASP A 612 -28.94 -18.32 21.47
CA ASP A 612 -30.16 -18.87 22.06
C ASP A 612 -31.41 -18.64 21.17
N GLN A 613 -31.36 -17.62 20.32
CA GLN A 613 -32.44 -17.22 19.43
C GLN A 613 -32.15 -17.59 17.96
N ILE A 614 -30.87 -17.74 17.60
CA ILE A 614 -30.38 -18.09 16.27
C ILE A 614 -29.52 -19.35 16.40
N ALA A 615 -30.19 -20.49 16.57
CA ALA A 615 -29.56 -21.76 16.91
C ALA A 615 -28.75 -22.34 15.75
N LEU A 616 -27.51 -22.77 16.03
CA LEU A 616 -26.60 -23.34 15.02
C LEU A 616 -27.21 -24.48 14.18
N THR A 617 -28.14 -25.25 14.76
CA THR A 617 -28.85 -26.34 14.09
C THR A 617 -29.75 -25.91 12.94
N ASP A 618 -30.11 -24.62 12.89
CA ASP A 618 -30.98 -24.08 11.85
C ASP A 618 -30.22 -23.67 10.59
N SER A 619 -28.88 -23.56 10.68
CA SER A 619 -28.00 -23.30 9.55
C SER A 619 -28.18 -24.37 8.47
N LYS A 620 -28.18 -23.92 7.21
CA LYS A 620 -28.23 -24.75 6.01
C LYS A 620 -26.84 -25.10 5.50
N GLN A 621 -25.80 -24.56 6.14
CA GLN A 621 -24.42 -24.96 5.89
C GLN A 621 -24.12 -26.23 6.69
N GLY A 622 -23.70 -27.29 6.00
CA GLY A 622 -23.25 -28.52 6.67
C GLY A 622 -21.92 -28.29 7.39
N ILE A 623 -21.63 -29.15 8.37
CA ILE A 623 -20.29 -29.35 8.90
C ILE A 623 -19.70 -30.60 8.24
N ASP A 624 -18.49 -30.52 7.71
CA ASP A 624 -17.74 -31.65 7.19
C ASP A 624 -16.44 -31.86 8.00
N ASP A 625 -15.72 -32.95 7.73
CA ASP A 625 -14.55 -33.37 8.52
C ASP A 625 -13.39 -32.35 8.50
N ASP A 626 -13.35 -31.43 7.53
CA ASP A 626 -12.27 -30.45 7.36
C ASP A 626 -12.63 -29.05 7.92
N HIS A 627 -13.88 -28.83 8.36
CA HIS A 627 -14.33 -27.60 9.00
C HIS A 627 -14.36 -27.71 10.53
N GLY A 628 -14.27 -26.57 11.22
CA GLY A 628 -14.27 -26.52 12.68
C GLY A 628 -12.87 -26.42 13.29
N THR A 629 -11.82 -26.29 12.49
CA THR A 629 -10.46 -25.97 12.98
C THR A 629 -10.26 -24.47 13.07
N HIS A 630 -9.22 -24.00 13.77
CA HIS A 630 -8.92 -22.57 13.86
C HIS A 630 -8.65 -21.96 12.47
N GLU A 631 -7.94 -22.67 11.60
CA GLU A 631 -7.58 -22.24 10.24
C GLU A 631 -8.72 -22.43 9.22
N GLN A 632 -9.67 -23.32 9.50
CA GLN A 632 -10.89 -23.55 8.71
C GLN A 632 -12.13 -23.55 9.63
N PRO A 633 -12.46 -22.39 10.23
CA PRO A 633 -13.57 -22.28 11.16
C PRO A 633 -14.89 -22.47 10.42
N TRP A 634 -15.87 -23.10 11.06
CA TRP A 634 -17.19 -23.29 10.46
C TRP A 634 -17.98 -21.98 10.39
N ASP A 635 -18.61 -21.67 9.26
CA ASP A 635 -19.42 -20.45 9.10
C ASP A 635 -20.91 -20.78 9.20
N ALA A 636 -21.50 -20.52 10.37
CA ALA A 636 -22.90 -20.85 10.62
C ALA A 636 -23.87 -19.87 9.95
N TYR A 637 -23.56 -18.58 9.98
CA TYR A 637 -24.52 -17.49 9.76
C TYR A 637 -24.30 -16.77 8.44
N HIS A 638 -23.05 -16.40 8.15
CA HIS A 638 -22.60 -15.69 6.96
C HIS A 638 -23.43 -14.44 6.65
N ILE A 639 -23.26 -13.39 7.48
CA ILE A 639 -23.92 -12.10 7.28
C ILE A 639 -23.35 -11.42 6.04
N ASN A 640 -24.22 -11.07 5.10
CA ASN A 640 -23.77 -10.49 3.82
C ASN A 640 -24.41 -9.15 3.43
N SER A 641 -25.35 -8.66 4.23
CA SER A 641 -25.88 -7.30 4.12
C SER A 641 -26.57 -6.91 5.40
N VAL A 642 -26.46 -5.63 5.72
CA VAL A 642 -27.11 -5.00 6.87
C VAL A 642 -27.75 -3.71 6.40
N GLU A 643 -29.01 -3.50 6.78
CA GLU A 643 -29.80 -2.33 6.45
C GLU A 643 -30.36 -1.73 7.72
N LEU A 644 -30.35 -0.39 7.82
CA LEU A 644 -31.01 0.28 8.94
C LEU A 644 -32.54 0.19 8.76
N PHE A 645 -33.26 -0.18 9.81
CA PHE A 645 -34.72 -0.26 9.79
C PHE A 645 -35.31 0.22 11.12
N ASP A 646 -36.16 1.25 11.08
CA ASP A 646 -36.63 2.01 12.24
C ASP A 646 -35.47 2.40 13.19
N GLN A 647 -35.47 1.86 14.42
CA GLN A 647 -34.40 2.05 15.40
C GLN A 647 -33.38 0.92 15.42
N GLY A 648 -33.64 -0.20 14.73
CA GLY A 648 -32.80 -1.39 14.69
C GLY A 648 -32.20 -1.64 13.30
N TYR A 649 -32.01 -2.92 12.99
CA TYR A 649 -31.33 -3.37 11.77
C TYR A 649 -32.01 -4.59 11.17
N LEU A 650 -32.04 -4.67 9.84
CA LEU A 650 -32.32 -5.88 9.09
C LEU A 650 -30.98 -6.53 8.71
N ILE A 651 -30.82 -7.81 9.03
CA ILE A 651 -29.59 -8.58 8.83
C ILE A 651 -29.89 -9.75 7.88
N SER A 652 -29.21 -9.81 6.74
CA SER A 652 -29.29 -10.95 5.83
C SER A 652 -28.27 -12.02 6.22
N MET A 653 -28.74 -13.23 6.50
CA MET A 653 -27.90 -14.39 6.83
C MET A 653 -27.97 -15.40 5.69
N ARG A 654 -26.87 -15.50 4.93
CA ARG A 654 -26.79 -16.34 3.72
C ARG A 654 -27.03 -17.80 4.06
N HIS A 655 -26.46 -18.29 5.17
CA HIS A 655 -26.50 -19.71 5.53
C HIS A 655 -27.81 -20.11 6.25
N TYR A 656 -28.67 -19.15 6.58
CA TYR A 656 -30.01 -19.42 7.16
C TYR A 656 -31.14 -19.31 6.14
N TRP A 657 -30.84 -18.87 4.92
CA TRP A 657 -31.84 -18.54 3.89
C TRP A 657 -32.89 -17.56 4.41
N SER A 658 -32.47 -16.60 5.24
CA SER A 658 -33.36 -15.75 6.03
C SER A 658 -32.80 -14.34 6.22
N GLY A 659 -33.72 -13.40 6.41
CA GLY A 659 -33.44 -12.04 6.88
C GLY A 659 -34.06 -11.84 8.26
N TYR A 660 -33.32 -11.22 9.17
CA TYR A 660 -33.72 -11.03 10.57
C TYR A 660 -33.89 -9.55 10.90
N TYR A 661 -35.00 -9.22 11.55
CA TYR A 661 -35.27 -7.89 12.10
C TYR A 661 -35.93 -8.00 13.48
N GLY A 662 -35.53 -7.14 14.42
CA GLY A 662 -36.03 -7.13 15.80
C GLY A 662 -35.32 -8.13 16.71
N GLU A 663 -35.94 -8.52 17.83
CA GLU A 663 -35.45 -9.63 18.67
C GLU A 663 -35.50 -10.95 17.87
N PRO A 664 -34.35 -11.60 17.60
CA PRO A 664 -34.34 -12.87 16.91
C PRO A 664 -35.24 -13.93 17.60
N GLY A 665 -35.90 -14.77 16.81
CA GLY A 665 -36.73 -15.87 17.34
C GLY A 665 -38.21 -15.57 17.65
N LYS A 666 -38.70 -14.33 17.50
CA LYS A 666 -40.15 -14.01 17.64
C LYS A 666 -40.93 -14.01 16.33
N GLY A 667 -41.05 -15.19 15.71
CA GLY A 667 -42.06 -15.57 14.71
C GLY A 667 -41.82 -15.11 13.26
N ASP A 668 -42.08 -16.03 12.32
CA ASP A 668 -41.74 -15.88 10.90
C ASP A 668 -42.78 -15.10 10.09
N PHE A 669 -42.32 -14.47 9.02
CA PHE A 669 -43.18 -13.94 7.97
C PHE A 669 -43.64 -15.07 7.05
N GLN A 670 -44.94 -15.14 6.77
CA GLN A 670 -45.45 -16.06 5.77
C GLN A 670 -45.08 -15.56 4.37
N LEU A 671 -44.23 -16.33 3.69
CA LEU A 671 -43.78 -16.07 2.33
C LEU A 671 -44.62 -16.85 1.32
N ASP A 672 -45.00 -16.22 0.21
CA ASP A 672 -45.66 -16.93 -0.89
C ASP A 672 -44.66 -17.74 -1.73
N GLN A 673 -45.14 -18.81 -2.39
CA GLN A 673 -44.25 -19.76 -3.10
C GLN A 673 -43.40 -19.12 -4.20
N ALA A 674 -43.92 -18.08 -4.86
CA ALA A 674 -43.18 -17.34 -5.89
C ALA A 674 -41.95 -16.60 -5.34
N GLY A 675 -41.92 -16.41 -4.02
CA GLY A 675 -40.95 -15.63 -3.30
C GLY A 675 -39.86 -16.43 -2.62
N ALA A 676 -39.91 -17.76 -2.66
CA ALA A 676 -38.92 -18.61 -2.00
C ALA A 676 -37.50 -18.31 -2.50
N PHE A 677 -36.56 -18.22 -1.57
CA PHE A 677 -35.16 -17.91 -1.85
C PHE A 677 -34.22 -18.76 -0.99
N SER A 678 -32.97 -18.86 -1.43
CA SER A 678 -31.88 -19.50 -0.68
C SER A 678 -30.54 -18.88 -1.04
N TRP A 679 -29.61 -18.89 -0.07
CA TRP A 679 -28.26 -18.36 -0.22
C TRP A 679 -28.20 -16.89 -0.69
N GLN A 680 -29.23 -16.11 -0.36
CA GLN A 680 -29.48 -14.76 -0.86
C GLN A 680 -28.44 -13.73 -0.43
N HIS A 681 -28.35 -12.63 -1.18
CA HIS A 681 -27.49 -11.48 -0.90
C HIS A 681 -28.27 -10.16 -1.03
N ASP A 682 -27.68 -9.10 -0.44
CA ASP A 682 -28.07 -7.70 -0.63
C ASP A 682 -29.55 -7.43 -0.33
N MET A 683 -30.00 -7.79 0.88
CA MET A 683 -31.32 -7.41 1.34
C MET A 683 -31.40 -5.90 1.55
N ARG A 684 -32.34 -5.23 0.90
CA ARG A 684 -32.54 -3.77 0.97
C ARG A 684 -33.99 -3.39 1.21
N ILE A 685 -34.19 -2.33 1.97
CA ILE A 685 -35.51 -1.82 2.35
C ILE A 685 -35.81 -0.54 1.57
N TYR A 686 -37.06 -0.42 1.11
CA TYR A 686 -37.59 0.76 0.45
C TYR A 686 -39.01 1.04 0.93
N ASN A 687 -39.46 2.29 0.81
CA ASN A 687 -40.83 2.72 1.12
C ASN A 687 -41.32 2.22 2.49
N GLU A 688 -40.46 2.32 3.49
CA GLU A 688 -40.75 1.95 4.88
C GLU A 688 -41.84 2.84 5.50
N THR A 689 -42.72 2.20 6.25
CA THR A 689 -43.72 2.79 7.13
C THR A 689 -43.79 1.96 8.42
N GLU A 690 -44.49 2.47 9.44
CA GLU A 690 -44.70 1.74 10.71
C GLU A 690 -45.35 0.36 10.54
N THR A 691 -46.05 0.12 9.42
CA THR A 691 -46.84 -1.11 9.21
C THR A 691 -46.40 -1.95 8.01
N SER A 692 -45.55 -1.41 7.15
CA SER A 692 -45.14 -2.09 5.92
C SER A 692 -43.84 -1.57 5.35
N MET A 693 -43.20 -2.40 4.53
CA MET A 693 -42.01 -2.02 3.76
C MET A 693 -41.96 -2.78 2.43
N ILE A 694 -41.14 -2.30 1.51
CA ILE A 694 -40.70 -3.09 0.36
C ILE A 694 -39.31 -3.64 0.66
N LEU A 695 -39.16 -4.96 0.54
CA LEU A 695 -37.88 -5.64 0.67
C LEU A 695 -37.43 -6.13 -0.69
N SER A 696 -36.17 -5.94 -1.07
CA SER A 696 -35.57 -6.59 -2.24
C SER A 696 -34.38 -7.43 -1.85
N LEU A 697 -34.06 -8.45 -2.65
CA LEU A 697 -32.86 -9.26 -2.51
C LEU A 697 -32.41 -9.87 -3.84
N PHE A 698 -31.15 -10.28 -3.89
CA PHE A 698 -30.63 -11.14 -4.94
C PHE A 698 -30.66 -12.59 -4.45
N ASN A 699 -31.44 -13.43 -5.12
CA ASN A 699 -31.58 -14.85 -4.80
C ASN A 699 -30.57 -15.65 -5.62
N ASN A 700 -29.46 -16.05 -4.99
CA ASN A 700 -28.46 -16.89 -5.65
C ASN A 700 -29.04 -18.26 -5.98
N ALA A 701 -29.71 -18.90 -5.02
CA ALA A 701 -30.23 -20.26 -5.08
C ALA A 701 -29.20 -21.36 -5.36
N ASN A 702 -27.91 -21.05 -5.30
CA ASN A 702 -26.82 -21.96 -5.65
C ASN A 702 -25.64 -21.76 -4.68
N THR A 703 -24.75 -22.76 -4.63
CA THR A 703 -23.49 -22.75 -3.90
C THR A 703 -22.36 -23.23 -4.81
N PRO A 704 -21.07 -23.07 -4.43
CA PRO A 704 -19.96 -23.59 -5.24
C PRO A 704 -20.03 -25.11 -5.48
N SER A 705 -20.66 -25.86 -4.57
CA SER A 705 -20.83 -27.31 -4.65
C SER A 705 -22.15 -27.76 -5.26
N GLU A 706 -23.15 -26.89 -5.37
CA GLU A 706 -24.51 -27.26 -5.78
C GLU A 706 -25.17 -26.20 -6.68
N THR A 707 -25.65 -26.65 -7.84
CA THR A 707 -26.49 -25.86 -8.75
C THR A 707 -27.93 -26.35 -8.67
N VAL A 708 -28.83 -25.55 -8.09
CA VAL A 708 -30.22 -25.94 -7.81
C VAL A 708 -31.21 -25.25 -8.74
N ALA A 709 -31.17 -23.92 -8.84
CA ALA A 709 -32.14 -23.13 -9.58
C ALA A 709 -31.52 -21.86 -10.18
N PRO A 710 -32.09 -21.30 -11.27
CA PRO A 710 -31.65 -20.02 -11.80
C PRO A 710 -31.64 -18.92 -10.74
N SER A 711 -30.61 -18.07 -10.73
CA SER A 711 -30.57 -16.92 -9.85
C SER A 711 -31.60 -15.87 -10.29
N THR A 712 -32.29 -15.29 -9.32
CA THR A 712 -33.38 -14.33 -9.56
C THR A 712 -33.22 -13.07 -8.72
N GLY A 713 -33.74 -11.95 -9.22
CA GLY A 713 -33.98 -10.77 -8.40
C GLY A 713 -35.38 -10.82 -7.80
N LEU A 714 -35.52 -10.71 -6.49
CA LEU A 714 -36.82 -10.79 -5.81
C LEU A 714 -37.12 -9.47 -5.09
N SER A 715 -38.40 -9.11 -5.07
CA SER A 715 -38.91 -8.01 -4.24
C SER A 715 -40.26 -8.36 -3.65
N TYR A 716 -40.54 -7.86 -2.46
CA TYR A 716 -41.69 -8.21 -1.63
C TYR A 716 -42.37 -6.96 -1.09
N ALA A 717 -43.69 -7.01 -1.00
CA ALA A 717 -44.45 -6.16 -0.10
C ALA A 717 -44.53 -6.90 1.23
N VAL A 718 -43.91 -6.33 2.26
CA VAL A 718 -43.88 -6.89 3.60
C VAL A 718 -44.90 -6.16 4.47
N ASP A 719 -45.84 -6.91 5.03
CA ASP A 719 -46.82 -6.45 6.00
C ASP A 719 -46.34 -6.83 7.41
N LEU A 720 -45.92 -5.83 8.18
CA LEU A 720 -45.36 -5.99 9.52
C LEU A 720 -46.43 -6.36 10.56
N VAL A 721 -47.70 -6.02 10.29
CA VAL A 721 -48.82 -6.27 11.19
C VAL A 721 -49.28 -7.73 11.08
N ASN A 722 -49.52 -8.18 9.85
CA ASN A 722 -49.99 -9.52 9.56
C ASN A 722 -48.85 -10.54 9.42
N ARG A 723 -47.59 -10.08 9.42
CA ARG A 723 -46.38 -10.90 9.23
C ARG A 723 -46.45 -11.72 7.95
N THR A 724 -46.69 -11.04 6.84
CA THR A 724 -46.69 -11.67 5.51
C THR A 724 -45.74 -10.94 4.58
N ALA A 725 -45.06 -11.69 3.72
CA ALA A 725 -44.24 -11.15 2.64
C ALA A 725 -44.79 -11.67 1.32
N LYS A 726 -45.35 -10.78 0.51
CA LYS A 726 -45.93 -11.11 -0.78
C LYS A 726 -45.00 -10.69 -1.90
N THR A 727 -44.66 -11.61 -2.78
CA THR A 727 -43.82 -11.35 -3.94
C THR A 727 -44.44 -10.31 -4.86
N LEU A 728 -43.68 -9.25 -5.16
CA LEU A 728 -44.03 -8.20 -6.11
C LEU A 728 -43.41 -8.48 -7.48
N ARG A 729 -42.13 -8.85 -7.51
CA ARG A 729 -41.39 -9.09 -8.75
C ARG A 729 -40.44 -10.27 -8.59
N THR A 730 -40.39 -11.09 -9.63
CA THR A 730 -39.38 -12.13 -9.84
C THR A 730 -38.69 -11.83 -11.16
N LEU A 731 -37.45 -11.39 -11.10
CA LEU A 731 -36.65 -10.96 -12.24
C LEU A 731 -35.72 -12.09 -12.67
N SER A 732 -35.84 -12.48 -13.94
CA SER A 732 -35.01 -13.49 -14.58
C SER A 732 -34.99 -13.25 -16.08
N ASP A 733 -33.88 -13.59 -16.74
CA ASP A 733 -33.79 -13.59 -18.19
C ASP A 733 -33.79 -15.03 -18.72
N SER A 734 -34.88 -15.44 -19.37
CA SER A 734 -35.02 -16.79 -19.91
C SER A 734 -34.13 -17.07 -21.12
N LYS A 735 -33.54 -16.04 -21.75
CA LYS A 735 -32.67 -16.18 -22.92
C LYS A 735 -31.21 -16.41 -22.56
N ASP A 736 -30.81 -15.94 -21.38
CA ASP A 736 -29.47 -16.10 -20.81
C ASP A 736 -29.62 -16.33 -19.30
N VAL A 737 -29.89 -17.61 -18.97
CA VAL A 737 -30.14 -18.11 -17.62
C VAL A 737 -28.82 -18.20 -16.87
N ILE A 738 -28.76 -17.60 -15.68
CA ILE A 738 -27.54 -17.49 -14.88
C ILE A 738 -27.72 -18.23 -13.55
N TYR A 739 -26.68 -18.95 -13.14
CA TYR A 739 -26.59 -19.67 -11.86
C TYR A 739 -25.41 -19.11 -11.07
N SER A 740 -25.64 -18.01 -10.36
CA SER A 740 -24.63 -17.37 -9.52
C SER A 740 -24.54 -18.10 -8.18
N VAL A 741 -23.33 -18.54 -7.83
CA VAL A 741 -23.08 -19.37 -6.62
C VAL A 741 -22.87 -18.55 -5.36
N SER A 742 -22.57 -17.25 -5.50
CA SER A 742 -22.38 -16.32 -4.39
C SER A 742 -22.45 -14.86 -4.88
N GLN A 743 -22.57 -13.93 -3.93
CA GLN A 743 -22.49 -12.50 -4.17
C GLN A 743 -23.66 -11.99 -5.04
N GLY A 744 -23.57 -10.74 -5.50
CA GLY A 744 -24.60 -10.13 -6.33
C GLY A 744 -25.52 -9.21 -5.54
N ASN A 745 -26.37 -8.48 -6.28
CA ASN A 745 -27.20 -7.43 -5.71
C ASN A 745 -28.47 -7.16 -6.52
N TYR A 746 -29.44 -6.56 -5.83
CA TYR A 746 -30.66 -6.01 -6.42
C TYR A 746 -30.67 -4.50 -6.20
N GLN A 747 -30.58 -3.72 -7.26
CA GLN A 747 -30.67 -2.27 -7.18
C GLN A 747 -31.94 -1.77 -7.88
N GLN A 748 -32.86 -1.23 -7.09
CA GLN A 748 -34.01 -0.52 -7.65
C GLN A 748 -33.60 0.88 -8.14
N LEU A 749 -33.97 1.22 -9.37
CA LEU A 749 -33.81 2.56 -9.94
C LEU A 749 -35.12 3.34 -9.81
N SER A 750 -35.07 4.45 -9.10
CA SER A 750 -36.21 5.34 -8.87
C SER A 750 -35.99 6.66 -9.61
N PRO A 751 -37.01 7.25 -10.26
CA PRO A 751 -38.43 6.87 -10.24
C PRO A 751 -38.89 5.94 -11.37
N SER A 752 -38.00 5.48 -12.27
CA SER A 752 -38.40 4.71 -13.46
C SER A 752 -38.96 3.33 -13.17
N GLY A 753 -38.65 2.76 -12.00
CA GLY A 753 -39.04 1.39 -11.65
C GLY A 753 -38.20 0.33 -12.36
N HIS A 754 -37.12 0.74 -13.04
CA HIS A 754 -36.12 -0.18 -13.56
C HIS A 754 -35.36 -0.83 -12.40
N VAL A 755 -34.79 -2.01 -12.64
CA VAL A 755 -33.99 -2.73 -11.66
C VAL A 755 -32.71 -3.22 -12.31
N VAL A 756 -31.60 -3.05 -11.61
CA VAL A 756 -30.30 -3.58 -12.01
C VAL A 756 -29.93 -4.75 -11.12
N LEU A 757 -29.60 -5.88 -11.73
CA LEU A 757 -29.05 -7.04 -11.05
C LEU A 757 -27.57 -7.17 -11.40
N GLY A 758 -26.71 -7.12 -10.38
CA GLY A 758 -25.33 -7.58 -10.49
C GLY A 758 -25.27 -9.07 -10.13
N TYR A 759 -24.69 -9.89 -11.00
CA TYR A 759 -24.70 -11.36 -10.82
C TYR A 759 -23.51 -11.91 -10.02
N GLY A 760 -22.77 -11.06 -9.29
CA GLY A 760 -21.81 -11.50 -8.30
C GLY A 760 -20.66 -12.33 -8.88
N SER A 761 -20.67 -13.63 -8.56
CA SER A 761 -19.72 -14.62 -9.07
C SER A 761 -19.72 -14.78 -10.60
N ILE A 762 -20.67 -14.19 -11.31
CA ILE A 762 -20.76 -14.18 -12.78
C ILE A 762 -20.55 -12.74 -13.26
N ALA A 763 -19.66 -12.56 -14.23
CA ALA A 763 -19.21 -11.26 -14.76
C ALA A 763 -20.26 -10.51 -15.62
N LYS A 764 -21.50 -10.39 -15.11
CA LYS A 764 -22.64 -9.77 -15.78
C LYS A 764 -23.39 -8.81 -14.87
N ILE A 765 -23.82 -7.69 -15.45
CA ILE A 765 -24.87 -6.82 -14.94
C ILE A 765 -26.03 -6.86 -15.93
N LYS A 766 -27.27 -6.97 -15.44
CA LYS A 766 -28.46 -6.82 -16.27
C LYS A 766 -29.39 -5.76 -15.73
N GLU A 767 -30.05 -5.04 -16.63
CA GLU A 767 -31.13 -4.11 -16.30
C GLU A 767 -32.46 -4.67 -16.81
N PHE A 768 -33.47 -4.56 -15.95
CA PHE A 768 -34.85 -4.93 -16.23
C PHE A 768 -35.72 -3.68 -16.16
N ASP A 769 -36.59 -3.49 -17.15
CA ASP A 769 -37.56 -2.40 -17.14
C ASP A 769 -38.66 -2.61 -16.07
N ALA A 770 -39.57 -1.66 -15.92
CA ALA A 770 -40.69 -1.75 -14.98
C ALA A 770 -41.65 -2.95 -15.24
N ASN A 771 -41.60 -3.56 -16.43
CA ASN A 771 -42.39 -4.73 -16.82
C ASN A 771 -41.63 -6.06 -16.67
N ASN A 772 -40.47 -6.05 -15.99
CA ASN A 772 -39.59 -7.21 -15.77
C ASN A 772 -38.90 -7.72 -17.04
N LYS A 773 -38.85 -6.94 -18.12
CA LYS A 773 -38.14 -7.34 -19.33
C LYS A 773 -36.69 -6.89 -19.23
N GLU A 774 -35.75 -7.80 -19.52
CA GLU A 774 -34.35 -7.42 -19.73
C GLU A 774 -34.25 -6.40 -20.87
N VAL A 775 -33.52 -5.31 -20.62
CA VAL A 775 -33.30 -4.21 -21.58
C VAL A 775 -31.82 -3.91 -21.80
N LEU A 776 -30.94 -4.31 -20.88
CA LEU A 776 -29.49 -4.22 -21.03
C LEU A 776 -28.79 -5.38 -20.35
N THR A 777 -27.77 -5.91 -21.02
CA THR A 777 -26.79 -6.84 -20.48
C THR A 777 -25.40 -6.26 -20.70
N ALA A 778 -24.63 -6.13 -19.64
CA ALA A 778 -23.23 -5.73 -19.65
C ALA A 778 -22.38 -6.89 -19.14
N GLN A 779 -21.53 -7.47 -19.98
CA GLN A 779 -20.60 -8.53 -19.61
C GLN A 779 -19.16 -8.00 -19.61
N PHE A 780 -18.39 -8.32 -18.59
CA PHE A 780 -17.05 -7.74 -18.37
C PHE A 780 -15.95 -8.80 -18.13
N GLY A 781 -16.26 -10.06 -18.41
CA GLY A 781 -15.33 -11.17 -18.27
C GLY A 781 -15.98 -12.49 -18.68
N THR A 782 -15.18 -13.54 -18.79
CA THR A 782 -15.68 -14.89 -19.01
C THR A 782 -16.45 -15.36 -17.76
N ASP A 783 -17.65 -15.91 -17.95
CA ASP A 783 -18.48 -16.44 -16.86
C ASP A 783 -17.70 -17.49 -16.04
N ASN A 784 -17.77 -17.42 -14.71
CA ASN A 784 -17.04 -18.26 -13.74
C ASN A 784 -15.51 -18.04 -13.68
N GLU A 785 -14.92 -17.16 -14.49
CA GLU A 785 -13.49 -16.83 -14.41
C GLU A 785 -13.23 -15.44 -13.80
N VAL A 786 -14.18 -14.53 -14.00
CA VAL A 786 -14.17 -13.15 -13.50
C VAL A 786 -15.46 -12.92 -12.74
N ALA A 787 -15.38 -12.14 -11.68
CA ALA A 787 -16.51 -11.79 -10.85
C ALA A 787 -16.36 -10.38 -10.29
N SER A 788 -17.48 -9.73 -9.98
CA SER A 788 -17.55 -8.47 -9.25
C SER A 788 -18.47 -8.68 -8.08
N TYR A 789 -18.05 -8.35 -6.86
CA TYR A 789 -18.83 -8.67 -5.65
C TYR A 789 -20.29 -8.18 -5.77
N ARG A 790 -20.46 -6.94 -6.23
CA ARG A 790 -21.74 -6.37 -6.66
C ARG A 790 -21.54 -5.56 -7.95
N GLY A 791 -22.62 -5.23 -8.63
CA GLY A 791 -22.62 -4.39 -9.82
C GLY A 791 -23.78 -3.40 -9.75
N TYR A 792 -23.47 -2.11 -9.93
CA TYR A 792 -24.45 -1.04 -9.77
C TYR A 792 -24.55 -0.17 -11.01
N LYS A 793 -25.68 0.52 -11.14
CA LYS A 793 -25.88 1.62 -12.07
C LYS A 793 -26.20 2.89 -11.31
N CYS A 794 -25.33 3.90 -11.41
CA CYS A 794 -25.49 5.14 -10.66
C CYS A 794 -25.38 6.35 -11.57
N ALA A 795 -26.19 7.37 -11.29
CA ALA A 795 -25.90 8.71 -11.76
C ALA A 795 -24.63 9.21 -11.07
N TRP A 796 -23.70 9.76 -11.84
CA TRP A 796 -22.45 10.29 -11.30
C TRP A 796 -21.99 11.47 -12.11
N LYS A 797 -21.65 12.55 -11.41
CA LYS A 797 -21.11 13.77 -12.01
C LYS A 797 -19.81 14.10 -11.32
N ALA A 798 -18.71 14.04 -12.06
CA ALA A 798 -17.40 14.27 -11.48
C ALA A 798 -16.50 15.12 -12.37
N THR A 799 -15.69 15.94 -11.70
CA THR A 799 -14.59 16.71 -12.28
C THR A 799 -13.34 16.41 -11.48
N PRO A 800 -12.49 15.48 -11.95
CA PRO A 800 -11.33 15.03 -11.20
C PRO A 800 -10.39 16.16 -10.82
N PHE A 801 -9.77 16.07 -9.65
CA PHE A 801 -8.81 17.08 -9.21
C PHE A 801 -7.49 17.05 -9.98
N TRP A 802 -7.23 15.98 -10.75
CA TRP A 802 -6.08 15.85 -11.64
C TRP A 802 -6.38 16.35 -13.06
N ALA A 803 -5.34 16.82 -13.74
CA ALA A 803 -5.44 17.33 -15.10
C ALA A 803 -5.71 16.23 -16.14
N PRO A 804 -6.30 16.57 -17.30
CA PRO A 804 -6.33 15.70 -18.47
C PRO A 804 -4.95 15.22 -18.92
N SER A 805 -4.91 14.01 -19.49
CA SER A 805 -3.71 13.40 -20.06
C SER A 805 -3.62 13.61 -21.57
N ILE A 806 -2.40 13.84 -22.05
CA ILE A 806 -2.09 13.96 -23.48
C ILE A 806 -0.86 13.13 -23.83
N VAL A 807 -0.94 12.40 -24.94
CA VAL A 807 0.20 11.75 -25.58
C VAL A 807 0.25 12.16 -27.04
N VAL A 808 1.42 12.63 -27.48
CA VAL A 808 1.61 13.11 -28.85
C VAL A 808 2.67 12.26 -29.54
N ARG A 809 2.33 11.73 -30.72
CA ARG A 809 3.25 10.99 -31.60
C ARG A 809 3.46 11.77 -32.88
N ARG A 810 4.70 12.13 -33.15
CA ARG A 810 5.08 12.80 -34.40
C ARG A 810 4.80 11.89 -35.59
N VAL A 811 4.08 12.41 -36.59
CA VAL A 811 3.81 11.71 -37.85
C VAL A 811 4.69 12.28 -38.98
N SER A 812 4.87 13.61 -39.01
CA SER A 812 5.78 14.28 -39.94
C SER A 812 6.36 15.56 -39.33
N ARG A 813 7.04 16.40 -40.13
CA ARG A 813 7.54 17.70 -39.63
C ARG A 813 6.43 18.63 -39.15
N ASN A 814 5.26 18.60 -39.79
CA ASN A 814 4.14 19.52 -39.52
C ASN A 814 2.84 18.78 -39.12
N SER A 815 2.92 17.50 -38.75
CA SER A 815 1.76 16.74 -38.28
C SER A 815 2.09 15.78 -37.14
N ALA A 816 1.11 15.56 -36.27
CA ALA A 816 1.20 14.66 -35.13
C ALA A 816 -0.13 13.97 -34.87
N GLN A 817 -0.08 12.74 -34.37
CA GLN A 817 -1.21 12.04 -33.78
C GLN A 817 -1.28 12.39 -32.30
N VAL A 818 -2.43 12.84 -31.83
CA VAL A 818 -2.67 13.23 -30.43
C VAL A 818 -3.69 12.26 -29.84
N PHE A 819 -3.40 11.76 -28.64
CA PHE A 819 -4.27 10.94 -27.81
C PHE A 819 -4.58 11.72 -26.53
N MET A 820 -5.85 11.69 -26.10
CA MET A 820 -6.39 12.57 -25.05
C MET A 820 -7.39 11.80 -24.20
N SER A 821 -7.25 11.87 -22.88
CA SER A 821 -8.22 11.28 -21.93
C SER A 821 -8.26 12.08 -20.63
N TRP A 822 -9.35 11.93 -19.86
CA TRP A 822 -9.47 12.50 -18.53
C TRP A 822 -10.17 11.52 -17.59
N ASN A 823 -9.36 10.70 -16.90
CA ASN A 823 -9.84 9.63 -16.03
C ASN A 823 -10.82 10.17 -14.98
N GLY A 824 -12.08 9.73 -15.00
CA GLY A 824 -13.14 10.12 -14.07
C GLY A 824 -14.00 11.32 -14.50
N ALA A 825 -13.62 12.10 -15.51
CA ALA A 825 -14.40 13.26 -15.90
C ALA A 825 -15.67 12.88 -16.70
N THR A 826 -16.84 13.34 -16.23
CA THR A 826 -18.13 13.00 -16.84
C THR A 826 -18.70 14.11 -17.73
N GLU A 827 -18.36 15.37 -17.46
CA GLU A 827 -19.10 16.53 -18.00
C GLU A 827 -18.57 17.13 -19.31
N TYR A 828 -17.46 16.63 -19.86
CA TYR A 828 -16.88 17.18 -21.10
C TYR A 828 -17.36 16.41 -22.34
N ASP A 829 -17.58 17.14 -23.44
CA ASP A 829 -18.09 16.61 -24.71
C ASP A 829 -17.10 16.76 -25.89
N ASN A 830 -16.04 17.57 -25.73
CA ASN A 830 -15.03 17.77 -26.75
C ASN A 830 -13.66 18.18 -26.19
N TRP A 831 -12.66 18.16 -27.08
CA TRP A 831 -11.29 18.56 -26.85
C TRP A 831 -10.90 19.70 -27.77
N ALA A 832 -10.24 20.73 -27.24
CA ALA A 832 -9.46 21.67 -28.02
C ALA A 832 -7.96 21.32 -27.92
N VAL A 833 -7.31 21.17 -29.06
CA VAL A 833 -5.86 20.99 -29.14
C VAL A 833 -5.21 22.35 -29.35
N MET A 834 -4.36 22.73 -28.41
CA MET A 834 -3.72 24.03 -28.35
C MET A 834 -2.25 23.93 -28.76
N ALA A 835 -1.78 24.87 -29.58
CA ALA A 835 -0.36 25.10 -29.85
C ALA A 835 0.22 26.08 -28.84
N ALA A 836 1.43 25.78 -28.38
CA ALA A 836 2.23 26.63 -27.50
C ALA A 836 3.61 26.89 -28.13
N ASP A 837 4.28 27.98 -27.76
CA ASP A 837 5.63 28.28 -28.26
C ASP A 837 6.74 27.58 -27.45
N SER A 838 6.46 27.23 -26.20
CA SER A 838 7.36 26.60 -25.25
C SER A 838 6.58 25.82 -24.18
N LEU A 839 7.27 25.05 -23.33
CA LEU A 839 6.65 24.34 -22.20
C LEU A 839 6.07 25.28 -21.14
N ASP A 840 6.60 26.50 -21.04
CA ASP A 840 6.19 27.50 -20.04
C ASP A 840 5.32 28.62 -20.64
N SER A 841 4.80 28.40 -21.87
CA SER A 841 3.97 29.39 -22.55
C SER A 841 2.68 29.65 -21.78
N VAL A 842 2.42 30.93 -21.50
CA VAL A 842 1.19 31.40 -20.83
C VAL A 842 0.04 31.62 -21.82
N SER A 843 0.36 31.76 -23.11
CA SER A 843 -0.60 31.91 -24.20
C SER A 843 -0.54 30.68 -25.11
N THR A 844 -1.70 30.12 -25.43
CA THR A 844 -1.84 29.02 -26.37
C THR A 844 -2.96 29.33 -27.37
N THR A 845 -2.87 28.77 -28.58
CA THR A 845 -3.86 28.99 -29.65
C THR A 845 -4.48 27.68 -30.08
N ILE A 846 -5.81 27.64 -30.23
CA ILE A 846 -6.51 26.47 -30.76
C ILE A 846 -6.01 26.17 -32.18
N VAL A 847 -5.55 24.95 -32.41
CA VAL A 847 -5.17 24.44 -33.73
C VAL A 847 -6.32 23.65 -34.35
N THR A 848 -6.99 22.84 -33.54
CA THR A 848 -8.12 21.99 -33.97
C THR A 848 -8.94 21.56 -32.76
N THR A 849 -10.14 21.03 -33.01
CA THR A 849 -11.01 20.44 -32.00
C THR A 849 -11.44 19.03 -32.39
N PHE A 850 -11.63 18.15 -31.41
CA PHE A 850 -12.14 16.80 -31.61
C PHE A 850 -13.33 16.56 -30.68
N LYS A 851 -14.39 15.91 -31.17
CA LYS A 851 -15.46 15.40 -30.29
C LYS A 851 -14.92 14.30 -29.40
N ARG A 852 -15.42 14.18 -28.17
CA ARG A 852 -15.14 13.03 -27.30
C ARG A 852 -15.72 11.76 -27.95
N THR A 853 -14.93 10.70 -28.04
CA THR A 853 -15.33 9.42 -28.66
C THR A 853 -15.32 8.24 -27.68
N GLY A 854 -15.28 8.51 -26.37
CA GLY A 854 -15.15 7.50 -25.29
C GLY A 854 -14.16 7.98 -24.22
N PHE A 855 -13.43 7.04 -23.60
CA PHE A 855 -12.36 7.33 -22.64
C PHE A 855 -11.18 8.07 -23.29
N GLU A 856 -10.58 7.44 -24.31
CA GLU A 856 -9.45 7.98 -25.07
C GLU A 856 -9.94 8.44 -26.44
N THR A 857 -9.77 9.73 -26.70
CA THR A 857 -10.02 10.33 -28.01
C THR A 857 -8.69 10.48 -28.72
N SER A 858 -8.64 10.15 -30.02
CA SER A 858 -7.44 10.36 -30.83
C SER A 858 -7.74 11.14 -32.11
N GLY A 859 -6.75 11.90 -32.58
CA GLY A 859 -6.89 12.71 -33.79
C GLY A 859 -5.55 13.16 -34.37
N THR A 860 -5.51 13.31 -35.70
CA THR A 860 -4.33 13.83 -36.38
C THR A 860 -4.42 15.35 -36.50
N VAL A 861 -3.40 16.04 -35.98
CA VAL A 861 -3.23 17.49 -36.11
C VAL A 861 -2.25 17.78 -37.24
N ARG A 862 -2.57 18.74 -38.12
CA ARG A 862 -1.77 19.11 -39.30
C ARG A 862 -1.45 20.60 -39.29
N GLY A 863 -0.45 21.01 -40.05
CA GLY A 863 -0.04 22.42 -40.16
C GLY A 863 0.67 22.94 -38.90
N LEU A 864 1.24 22.04 -38.09
CA LEU A 864 1.94 22.40 -36.86
C LEU A 864 3.20 23.20 -37.15
N LYS A 865 3.31 24.38 -36.53
CA LYS A 865 4.50 25.25 -36.54
C LYS A 865 5.33 25.15 -35.26
N THR A 866 4.85 24.37 -34.30
CA THR A 866 5.46 24.16 -32.99
C THR A 866 5.57 22.68 -32.68
N LYS A 867 6.47 22.34 -31.75
CA LYS A 867 6.60 21.02 -31.14
C LYS A 867 5.97 20.93 -29.75
N TYR A 868 5.24 21.96 -29.31
CA TYR A 868 4.60 22.01 -28.00
C TYR A 868 3.07 22.04 -28.15
N LEU A 869 2.40 21.07 -27.53
CA LEU A 869 0.94 20.93 -27.55
C LEU A 869 0.36 20.79 -26.15
N GLN A 870 -0.88 21.23 -26.00
CA GLN A 870 -1.70 21.07 -24.81
C GLN A 870 -3.12 20.74 -25.25
N VAL A 871 -3.90 20.07 -24.38
CA VAL A 871 -5.32 19.82 -24.65
C VAL A 871 -6.18 20.39 -23.54
N VAL A 872 -7.34 20.89 -23.94
CA VAL A 872 -8.36 21.43 -23.04
C VAL A 872 -9.62 20.59 -23.25
N ALA A 873 -10.08 19.94 -22.19
CA ALA A 873 -11.39 19.29 -22.15
C ALA A 873 -12.47 20.34 -21.94
N ARG A 874 -13.53 20.31 -22.74
CA ARG A 874 -14.58 21.33 -22.77
C ARG A 874 -15.98 20.74 -22.77
N GLN A 875 -16.93 21.53 -22.29
CA GLN A 875 -18.36 21.36 -22.54
C GLN A 875 -18.81 22.48 -23.47
N GLY A 876 -19.10 22.15 -24.73
CA GLY A 876 -19.18 23.16 -25.78
C GLY A 876 -17.89 23.98 -25.87
N ASP A 877 -17.96 25.28 -25.62
CA ASP A 877 -16.80 26.17 -25.60
C ASP A 877 -16.26 26.48 -24.19
N ILE A 878 -16.89 25.94 -23.14
CA ILE A 878 -16.49 26.17 -21.74
C ILE A 878 -15.34 25.23 -21.38
N PRO A 879 -14.14 25.73 -21.00
CA PRO A 879 -13.05 24.89 -20.54
C PRO A 879 -13.34 24.32 -19.15
N LEU A 880 -13.17 23.01 -19.00
CA LEU A 880 -13.35 22.30 -17.72
C LEU A 880 -12.02 21.82 -17.13
N GLY A 881 -11.08 21.39 -17.98
CA GLY A 881 -9.78 20.89 -17.55
C GLY A 881 -8.73 21.10 -18.63
N THR A 882 -7.48 21.32 -18.20
CA THR A 882 -6.37 21.63 -19.12
C THR A 882 -5.17 20.76 -18.78
N SER A 883 -4.60 20.08 -19.77
CA SER A 883 -3.40 19.26 -19.58
C SER A 883 -2.15 20.13 -19.36
N PRO A 884 -1.03 19.57 -18.87
CA PRO A 884 0.27 20.18 -19.06
C PRO A 884 0.59 20.36 -20.56
N ILE A 885 1.46 21.32 -20.88
CA ILE A 885 2.06 21.42 -22.22
C ILE A 885 3.10 20.32 -22.36
N VAL A 886 3.08 19.58 -23.47
CA VAL A 886 4.04 18.50 -23.78
C VAL A 886 4.80 18.79 -25.06
N SER A 887 6.04 18.31 -25.14
CA SER A 887 6.86 18.35 -26.35
C SER A 887 6.91 17.00 -27.07
N PHE A 888 6.97 16.99 -28.40
CA PHE A 888 6.99 15.77 -29.24
C PHE A 888 7.86 15.90 -30.50
#